data_AF-A0A1X6NDZ3-F1
#
_entry.id   AF-A0A1X6NDZ3-F1
#
_cell.length_a   1.000
_cell.length_b   1.000
_cell.length_c   1.000
_cell.angle_alpha   90.00
_cell.angle_beta   90.00
_cell.angle_gamma   90.00
#
_symmetry.space_group_name_H-M   'P 1'
#
loop_
_entity.id
_entity.type
_entity.pdbx_description
1 polymer ?
#
loop_
_entity_poly.entity_id
_entity_poly.type
_entity_poly.pdbx_seq_one_letter_code
_entity_poly.pdbx_strand_id
1 'polypeptide(L)'
;MATYHSTCPNKCQVLASSKNSLSRPGVLISDTESRLHSLIGVASMNEGQHVTFQARVHHIRPLGSKIIFMVFRSQLTTLQGVLTEEEGVISHNMVRWAEGLNRETIVLVKGVVQRPPDGQEEVHSTRVHNHEVKIQKLYVIVGPTSTLPFQVEGVSRTEEADSKEDAHLPRVNQATRFTNRVLDLRLPANQAIFRIHAGVCLLFREFLQSQGFLEIQSSKFQESSTESGAEVFKVDYFRRPAFLAQSPQLAKQMCIAADMERVFEIGPVFRAENSNTHRHLTEFIGLDLEMQFESHYHEVLDIIDRMFIHMFRGLQERFREEIEVVKVQFPHDDLVILDETPRLKFAEGIGMLKESGWKEEDGSPADEWDDLSTAAERRLGQLVKEKYGADYYILDKFPLEARPFYTMLDPEDDRLSNSFDIFLRGEEILSGGQRIHVAPMLEERMRAAGIDPESMKDYVNGFRWGCPPHGGGGVGLERVVMLFLKLGDIRHASLFPRDPKSFAKNGKDLAEASMSAAMAMVLHGPEEKTFQEGHPHGDLPPLEDLIAHYGDSTNTSWIDPAWTVWRDTKTGAAVGYITQSHFAVAFGNPLCEQKQMLGVINAYLQHIEEKKLKPVWCCIGQETERVLAEELHWSAIIAVAEERLNPIEVDPASNDKTVRRKVHRAERDGVKIIEIDGEPEDDIRQKLEERCQEWSEHRKGTQIHLTGVRPFDDTQHRKYFYAVDKDGKPCAMVVLAQLSPAHGFQVKWALEFPGAPLGAIEYILTHVIKKLGDAGIRCATFGAGATDRLQRVENVGGFRVRTLEKTYNGLSSHFNLSGKGDFRQKFGIHPEPMYICYPKGGLGVKGIEAIMGALQMPK
;
A
#
# COMPACT_ATOMS: atom_id res chain seq x y z
N MET A 1 -36.86 -1.49 17.83
CA MET A 1 -37.73 -2.65 17.49
C MET A 1 -36.91 -3.54 16.58
N ALA A 2 -36.67 -4.84 16.76
CA ALA A 2 -37.13 -5.85 17.71
C ALA A 2 -36.01 -6.89 17.91
N THR A 3 -36.12 -7.64 19.00
CA THR A 3 -35.25 -8.66 19.59
C THR A 3 -35.00 -9.93 18.75
N TYR A 4 -33.83 -10.57 18.92
CA TYR A 4 -33.69 -12.04 18.87
C TYR A 4 -32.73 -12.54 19.95
N HIS A 5 -33.26 -13.31 20.89
CA HIS A 5 -32.54 -14.13 21.86
C HIS A 5 -32.55 -15.59 21.36
N SER A 6 -31.42 -16.30 21.42
CA SER A 6 -31.41 -17.76 21.57
C SER A 6 -30.23 -18.20 22.47
N THR A 7 -30.54 -19.14 23.35
CA THR A 7 -29.83 -19.66 24.53
C THR A 7 -28.87 -20.79 24.16
N CYS A 8 -27.74 -21.07 24.87
CA CYS A 8 -27.64 -21.92 26.08
C CYS A 8 -26.15 -22.04 26.55
N PRO A 9 -25.77 -22.72 27.66
CA PRO A 9 -25.24 -22.07 28.87
C PRO A 9 -23.89 -22.62 29.38
N ASN A 10 -23.12 -21.82 30.15
CA ASN A 10 -22.46 -22.32 31.36
C ASN A 10 -22.00 -21.18 32.28
N LYS A 11 -22.40 -21.30 33.55
CA LYS A 11 -22.27 -20.32 34.61
C LYS A 11 -20.83 -20.27 35.14
N CYS A 12 -20.25 -19.08 35.20
CA CYS A 12 -19.46 -18.61 36.34
C CYS A 12 -19.74 -17.12 36.51
N GLN A 13 -20.18 -16.74 37.72
CA GLN A 13 -20.79 -15.45 38.05
C GLN A 13 -19.87 -14.26 37.75
N VAL A 14 -20.29 -13.40 36.83
CA VAL A 14 -19.85 -12.01 36.74
C VAL A 14 -20.90 -11.17 37.46
N LEU A 15 -20.54 -10.53 38.57
CA LEU A 15 -21.35 -9.50 39.20
C LEU A 15 -21.37 -8.26 38.29
N ALA A 16 -22.38 -8.15 37.45
CA ALA A 16 -22.72 -6.91 36.76
C ALA A 16 -23.97 -6.30 37.42
N SER A 17 -23.77 -5.24 38.21
CA SER A 17 -24.87 -4.38 38.64
C SER A 17 -25.28 -3.46 37.49
N SER A 18 -26.53 -3.56 37.07
CA SER A 18 -27.16 -2.68 36.11
C SER A 18 -27.51 -1.32 36.75
N LYS A 19 -27.09 -0.23 36.11
CA LYS A 19 -27.89 0.99 35.88
C LYS A 19 -27.10 1.98 35.02
N ASN A 20 -27.79 2.52 34.03
CA ASN A 20 -27.33 3.55 33.10
C ASN A 20 -26.79 4.80 33.82
N SER A 21 -25.48 5.01 33.73
CA SER A 21 -24.86 6.33 33.60
C SER A 21 -23.42 6.13 33.10
N LEU A 22 -23.06 6.82 32.02
CA LEU A 22 -21.69 6.95 31.53
C LEU A 22 -20.84 7.67 32.59
N SER A 23 -20.31 6.90 33.54
CA SER A 23 -19.26 7.33 34.46
C SER A 23 -18.29 6.16 34.61
N ARG A 24 -17.01 6.40 34.30
CA ARG A 24 -15.89 5.46 34.45
C ARG A 24 -16.01 4.71 35.80
N PRO A 25 -15.70 3.40 35.88
CA PRO A 25 -15.63 2.73 37.17
C PRO A 25 -14.42 3.29 37.93
N GLY A 26 -14.67 4.28 38.78
CA GLY A 26 -13.74 4.75 39.78
C GLY A 26 -13.59 3.67 40.84
N VAL A 27 -12.48 2.95 40.81
CA VAL A 27 -12.01 2.22 41.99
C VAL A 27 -11.75 3.29 43.07
N LEU A 28 -12.50 3.25 44.16
CA LEU A 28 -12.23 4.08 45.35
C LEU A 28 -10.84 3.69 45.87
N ILE A 29 -9.87 4.60 45.74
CA ILE A 29 -8.50 4.46 46.25
C ILE A 29 -8.48 5.16 47.61
N SER A 30 -8.08 4.47 48.68
CA SER A 30 -7.87 5.09 50.00
C SER A 30 -6.57 5.90 50.00
N ASP A 31 -6.51 6.97 50.80
CA ASP A 31 -5.38 7.93 50.92
C ASP A 31 -4.00 7.32 51.26
N THR A 32 -3.90 5.99 51.48
CA THR A 32 -2.67 5.24 51.72
C THR A 32 -2.13 4.44 50.51
N GLU A 33 -2.82 4.39 49.37
CA GLU A 33 -2.40 3.62 48.18
C GLU A 33 -1.69 4.52 47.14
N SER A 34 -0.37 4.35 46.94
CA SER A 34 0.34 5.04 45.85
C SER A 34 0.06 4.36 44.51
N ARG A 35 -0.58 5.07 43.57
CA ARG A 35 -0.71 4.63 42.17
C ARG A 35 0.56 5.00 41.40
N LEU A 36 1.33 4.00 41.00
CA LEU A 36 2.52 4.22 40.19
C LEU A 36 2.16 4.33 38.71
N HIS A 37 2.67 5.38 38.07
CA HIS A 37 2.64 5.53 36.61
C HIS A 37 3.80 4.79 35.92
N SER A 38 4.90 4.52 36.63
CA SER A 38 6.06 3.77 36.14
C SER A 38 6.48 2.69 37.15
N LEU A 39 6.85 1.52 36.65
CA LEU A 39 7.31 0.40 37.49
C LEU A 39 8.66 0.68 38.16
N ILE A 40 9.48 1.58 37.61
CA ILE A 40 10.81 1.88 38.17
C ILE A 40 10.70 2.49 39.58
N GLY A 41 9.58 3.15 39.89
CA GLY A 41 9.32 3.73 41.21
C GLY A 41 9.23 2.68 42.32
N VAL A 42 9.03 1.39 42.01
CA VAL A 42 9.04 0.32 43.02
C VAL A 42 10.42 0.14 43.63
N ALA A 43 11.49 0.42 42.88
CA ALA A 43 12.87 0.27 43.37
C ALA A 43 13.22 1.22 44.54
N SER A 44 12.47 2.31 44.70
CA SER A 44 12.63 3.29 45.78
C SER A 44 11.57 3.17 46.89
N MET A 45 10.69 2.16 46.83
CA MET A 45 9.68 1.91 47.86
C MET A 45 10.26 1.07 48.99
N ASN A 46 9.72 1.26 50.20
CA ASN A 46 10.07 0.44 51.35
C ASN A 46 9.28 -0.88 51.34
N GLU A 47 9.89 -1.92 51.90
CA GLU A 47 9.22 -3.19 52.16
C GLU A 47 7.95 -3.00 53.01
N GLY A 48 6.89 -3.72 52.67
CA GLY A 48 5.58 -3.61 53.31
C GLY A 48 4.68 -2.50 52.74
N GLN A 49 5.17 -1.63 51.85
CA GLN A 49 4.34 -0.61 51.22
C GLN A 49 3.39 -1.21 50.17
N HIS A 50 2.14 -0.73 50.17
CA HIS A 50 1.16 -1.10 49.16
C HIS A 50 1.40 -0.37 47.85
N VAL A 51 1.30 -1.10 46.74
CA VAL A 51 1.50 -0.56 45.39
C VAL A 51 0.37 -1.00 44.47
N THR A 52 -0.10 -0.08 43.63
CA THR A 52 -1.02 -0.37 42.53
C THR A 52 -0.45 0.12 41.20
N PHE A 53 -0.40 -0.74 40.19
CA PHE A 53 0.11 -0.40 38.87
C PHE A 53 -0.61 -1.14 37.73
N GLN A 54 -0.52 -0.58 36.52
CA GLN A 54 -0.93 -1.25 35.29
C GLN A 54 0.31 -1.65 34.50
N ALA A 55 0.34 -2.90 34.02
CA ALA A 55 1.47 -3.41 33.27
C ALA A 55 1.04 -4.53 32.31
N ARG A 56 1.92 -4.88 31.37
CA ARG A 56 1.77 -6.08 30.56
C ARG A 56 2.34 -7.29 31.30
N VAL A 57 1.67 -8.42 31.21
CA VAL A 57 2.24 -9.71 31.61
C VAL A 57 3.29 -10.11 30.58
N HIS A 58 4.56 -10.01 30.93
CA HIS A 58 5.69 -10.31 30.05
C HIS A 58 6.02 -11.80 30.02
N HIS A 59 6.06 -12.41 31.21
CA HIS A 59 6.35 -13.82 31.40
C HIS A 59 5.57 -14.38 32.60
N ILE A 60 5.25 -15.68 32.56
CA ILE A 60 4.56 -16.39 33.63
C ILE A 60 5.31 -17.71 33.85
N ARG A 61 5.70 -17.99 35.09
CA ARG A 61 6.38 -19.22 35.49
C ARG A 61 5.71 -19.81 36.73
N PRO A 62 4.91 -20.89 36.59
CA PRO A 62 4.39 -21.61 37.74
C PRO A 62 5.50 -22.36 38.47
N LEU A 63 5.41 -22.44 39.80
CA LEU A 63 6.26 -23.27 40.66
C LEU A 63 5.34 -24.16 41.52
N GLY A 64 5.10 -25.38 41.05
CA GLY A 64 4.07 -26.25 41.61
C GLY A 64 2.66 -25.69 41.38
N SER A 65 1.69 -26.12 42.19
CA SER A 65 0.28 -25.74 42.03
C SER A 65 -0.15 -24.54 42.88
N LYS A 66 0.76 -23.99 43.69
CA LYS A 66 0.46 -22.97 44.71
C LYS A 66 1.13 -21.62 44.49
N ILE A 67 2.16 -21.55 43.66
CA ILE A 67 2.98 -20.35 43.47
C ILE A 67 3.15 -20.07 41.99
N ILE A 68 3.01 -18.80 41.59
CA ILE A 68 3.32 -18.32 40.25
C ILE A 68 4.19 -17.07 40.34
N PHE A 69 5.28 -17.09 39.59
CA PHE A 69 6.09 -15.90 39.32
C PHE A 69 5.61 -15.26 38.02
N MET A 70 5.31 -13.97 38.08
CA MET A 70 4.92 -13.17 36.92
C MET A 70 5.94 -12.07 36.72
N VAL A 71 6.41 -11.88 35.49
CA VAL A 71 7.18 -10.69 35.13
C VAL A 71 6.22 -9.69 34.51
N PHE A 72 6.15 -8.50 35.09
CA PHE A 72 5.38 -7.38 34.56
C PHE A 72 6.30 -6.44 33.79
N ARG A 73 5.87 -5.99 32.61
CA ARG A 73 6.59 -4.99 31.79
C ARG A 73 5.75 -3.74 31.63
N SER A 74 6.39 -2.58 31.84
CA SER A 74 5.89 -1.29 31.42
C SER A 74 7.02 -0.51 30.77
N GLN A 75 6.91 -0.27 29.46
CA GLN A 75 7.93 0.40 28.65
C GLN A 75 9.33 -0.25 28.81
N LEU A 76 10.29 0.47 29.39
CA LEU A 76 11.68 0.04 29.60
C LEU A 76 11.86 -0.87 30.81
N THR A 77 10.88 -0.90 31.73
CA THR A 77 11.05 -1.52 33.04
C THR A 77 10.31 -2.83 33.14
N THR A 78 10.98 -3.83 33.72
CA THR A 78 10.40 -5.10 34.14
C THR A 78 10.49 -5.27 35.66
N LEU A 79 9.49 -5.90 36.26
CA LEU A 79 9.35 -6.12 37.71
C LEU A 79 8.78 -7.51 37.97
N GLN A 80 9.34 -8.22 38.95
CA GLN A 80 8.81 -9.51 39.38
C GLN A 80 7.62 -9.33 40.33
N GLY A 81 6.58 -10.11 40.11
CA GLY A 81 5.48 -10.30 41.03
C GLY A 81 5.34 -11.77 41.43
N VAL A 82 4.97 -12.00 42.68
CA VAL A 82 4.79 -13.33 43.26
C VAL A 82 3.33 -13.49 43.69
N LEU A 83 2.64 -14.47 43.11
CA LEU A 83 1.29 -14.85 43.51
C LEU A 83 1.35 -16.21 44.20
N THR A 84 1.07 -16.24 45.50
CA THR A 84 1.10 -17.45 46.32
C THR A 84 -0.28 -17.70 46.93
N GLU A 85 -0.75 -18.94 46.88
CA GLU A 85 -1.97 -19.38 47.57
C GLU A 85 -1.85 -19.11 49.08
N GLU A 86 -2.82 -18.38 49.64
CA GLU A 86 -2.84 -17.98 51.03
C GLU A 86 -4.27 -18.11 51.55
N GLU A 87 -4.46 -18.92 52.59
CA GLU A 87 -5.79 -19.28 53.10
C GLU A 87 -6.58 -18.01 53.50
N GLY A 88 -7.79 -17.87 52.95
CA GLY A 88 -8.65 -16.71 53.19
C GLY A 88 -8.28 -15.43 52.42
N VAL A 89 -7.15 -15.39 51.72
CA VAL A 89 -6.67 -14.20 50.97
C VAL A 89 -6.55 -14.47 49.47
N ILE A 90 -5.76 -15.46 49.07
CA ILE A 90 -5.50 -15.84 47.67
C ILE A 90 -5.95 -17.28 47.46
N SER A 91 -7.03 -17.47 46.71
CA SER A 91 -7.56 -18.82 46.43
C SER A 91 -6.71 -19.59 45.42
N HIS A 92 -6.72 -20.92 45.54
CA HIS A 92 -6.16 -21.83 44.53
C HIS A 92 -6.66 -21.54 43.09
N ASN A 93 -7.94 -21.17 42.96
CA ASN A 93 -8.54 -20.82 41.66
C ASN A 93 -7.92 -19.55 41.05
N MET A 94 -7.52 -18.58 41.87
CA MET A 94 -6.85 -17.36 41.40
C MET A 94 -5.46 -17.68 40.85
N VAL A 95 -4.71 -18.55 41.53
CA VAL A 95 -3.40 -19.04 41.06
C VAL A 95 -3.58 -19.73 39.71
N ARG A 96 -4.45 -20.74 39.62
CA ARG A 96 -4.72 -21.46 38.36
C ARG A 96 -5.23 -20.56 37.23
N TRP A 97 -6.05 -19.55 37.55
CA TRP A 97 -6.50 -18.56 36.56
C TRP A 97 -5.36 -17.69 36.05
N ALA A 98 -4.49 -17.21 36.94
CA ALA A 98 -3.33 -16.39 36.57
C ALA A 98 -2.32 -17.18 35.70
N GLU A 99 -2.16 -18.48 35.95
CA GLU A 99 -1.32 -19.39 35.15
C GLU A 99 -1.77 -19.43 33.68
N GLY A 100 -3.09 -19.40 33.44
CA GLY A 100 -3.68 -19.46 32.11
C GLY A 100 -3.75 -18.12 31.36
N LEU A 101 -3.20 -17.03 31.93
CA LEU A 101 -3.22 -15.74 31.25
C LEU A 101 -2.29 -15.74 30.03
N ASN A 102 -2.79 -15.19 28.92
CA ASN A 102 -1.95 -14.95 27.75
C ASN A 102 -0.89 -13.89 28.08
N ARG A 103 0.33 -14.11 27.59
CA ARG A 103 1.39 -13.08 27.60
C ARG A 103 0.93 -11.86 26.81
N GLU A 104 1.49 -10.69 27.11
CA GLU A 104 1.08 -9.37 26.62
C GLU A 104 -0.29 -8.86 27.09
N THR A 105 -1.04 -9.63 27.89
CA THR A 105 -2.25 -9.16 28.59
C THR A 105 -1.92 -7.97 29.47
N ILE A 106 -2.73 -6.92 29.40
CA ILE A 106 -2.63 -5.76 30.28
C ILE A 106 -3.45 -6.03 31.53
N VAL A 107 -2.81 -5.91 32.67
CA VAL A 107 -3.40 -6.17 33.98
C VAL A 107 -3.30 -4.96 34.90
N LEU A 108 -4.24 -4.84 35.83
CA LEU A 108 -4.13 -4.01 37.03
C LEU A 108 -3.70 -4.91 38.18
N VAL A 109 -2.56 -4.59 38.79
CA VAL A 109 -1.99 -5.32 39.93
C VAL A 109 -2.11 -4.45 41.18
N LYS A 110 -2.61 -5.03 42.26
CA LYS A 110 -2.46 -4.50 43.62
C LYS A 110 -1.65 -5.49 44.45
N GLY A 111 -0.65 -5.01 45.15
CA GLY A 111 0.21 -5.86 45.96
C GLY A 111 1.00 -5.08 47.01
N VAL A 112 1.93 -5.79 47.64
CA VAL A 112 2.84 -5.25 48.65
C VAL A 112 4.27 -5.45 48.18
N VAL A 113 5.10 -4.42 48.32
CA VAL A 113 6.53 -4.49 47.99
C VAL A 113 7.25 -5.36 49.02
N GLN A 114 8.06 -6.31 48.56
CA GLN A 114 8.90 -7.17 49.39
C GLN A 114 10.28 -7.36 48.77
N ARG A 115 11.23 -7.87 49.54
CA ARG A 115 12.54 -8.26 49.02
C ARG A 115 12.52 -9.71 48.52
N PRO A 116 13.34 -10.04 47.51
CA PRO A 116 13.60 -11.43 47.15
C PRO A 116 14.09 -12.26 48.36
N PRO A 117 13.85 -13.58 48.40
CA PRO A 117 14.26 -14.44 49.51
C PRO A 117 15.78 -14.48 49.75
N ASP A 118 16.18 -14.77 50.99
CA ASP A 118 17.60 -14.92 51.37
C ASP A 118 18.31 -15.95 50.47
N GLY A 119 19.46 -15.56 49.88
CA GLY A 119 20.21 -16.37 48.90
C GLY A 119 19.84 -16.12 47.43
N GLN A 120 18.83 -15.28 47.15
CA GLN A 120 18.49 -14.76 45.82
C GLN A 120 18.30 -13.24 45.88
N GLU A 121 19.28 -12.52 46.42
CA GLU A 121 19.20 -11.07 46.71
C GLU A 121 18.85 -10.18 45.49
N GLU A 122 19.04 -10.70 44.26
CA GLU A 122 18.69 -10.03 43.02
C GLU A 122 17.89 -10.92 42.04
N VAL A 123 16.86 -10.33 41.43
CA VAL A 123 16.12 -10.92 40.30
C VAL A 123 16.72 -10.42 38.98
N HIS A 124 17.73 -11.12 38.48
CA HIS A 124 18.46 -10.71 37.26
C HIS A 124 17.62 -10.71 35.97
N SER A 125 16.48 -11.41 35.94
CA SER A 125 15.57 -11.44 34.79
C SER A 125 14.70 -10.19 34.64
N THR A 126 14.76 -9.27 35.61
CA THR A 126 13.96 -8.05 35.62
C THR A 126 14.81 -6.83 35.91
N ARG A 127 14.42 -5.65 35.44
CA ARG A 127 15.18 -4.41 35.64
C ARG A 127 15.15 -3.91 37.09
N VAL A 128 14.05 -4.15 37.81
CA VAL A 128 14.00 -3.93 39.26
C VAL A 128 14.52 -5.20 39.94
N HIS A 129 15.83 -5.22 40.24
CA HIS A 129 16.50 -6.42 40.73
C HIS A 129 16.27 -6.70 42.23
N ASN A 130 16.18 -5.64 43.03
CA ASN A 130 16.23 -5.71 44.49
C ASN A 130 14.86 -5.76 45.19
N HIS A 131 13.77 -5.68 44.43
CA HIS A 131 12.40 -5.70 44.95
C HIS A 131 11.50 -6.54 44.06
N GLU A 132 10.51 -7.16 44.69
CA GLU A 132 9.41 -7.84 44.03
C GLU A 132 8.08 -7.44 44.67
N VAL A 133 6.97 -7.81 44.03
CA VAL A 133 5.62 -7.48 44.53
C VAL A 133 4.86 -8.74 44.89
N LYS A 134 4.49 -8.90 46.16
CA LYS A 134 3.52 -9.91 46.61
C LYS A 134 2.13 -9.50 46.13
N ILE A 135 1.59 -10.23 45.16
CA ILE A 135 0.33 -9.89 44.50
C ILE A 135 -0.84 -10.21 45.44
N GLN A 136 -1.67 -9.21 45.71
CA GLN A 136 -2.90 -9.34 46.52
C GLN A 136 -4.16 -9.36 45.65
N LYS A 137 -4.19 -8.56 44.58
CA LYS A 137 -5.30 -8.53 43.61
C LYS A 137 -4.75 -8.37 42.20
N LEU A 138 -5.35 -9.09 41.26
CA LEU A 138 -4.97 -9.08 39.86
C LEU A 138 -6.22 -9.03 38.99
N TYR A 139 -6.31 -8.04 38.11
CA TYR A 139 -7.44 -7.86 37.20
C TYR A 139 -6.94 -7.76 35.77
N VAL A 140 -7.61 -8.46 34.84
CA VAL A 140 -7.37 -8.27 33.40
C VAL A 140 -8.11 -7.01 32.94
N ILE A 141 -7.36 -6.09 32.33
CA ILE A 141 -7.94 -4.92 31.65
C ILE A 141 -8.25 -5.31 30.21
N VAL A 142 -7.26 -5.89 29.52
CA VAL A 142 -7.41 -6.35 28.13
C VAL A 142 -6.38 -7.43 27.81
N GLY A 143 -6.82 -8.52 27.21
CA GLY A 143 -5.97 -9.61 26.71
C GLY A 143 -5.83 -9.58 25.18
N PRO A 144 -4.83 -10.27 24.61
CA PRO A 144 -4.80 -10.56 23.18
C PRO A 144 -6.03 -11.36 22.75
N THR A 145 -6.64 -11.00 21.63
CA THR A 145 -7.77 -11.71 21.01
C THR A 145 -7.36 -12.65 19.88
N SER A 146 -6.08 -12.61 19.50
CA SER A 146 -5.47 -13.46 18.50
C SER A 146 -4.13 -14.00 18.99
N THR A 147 -3.65 -15.06 18.34
CA THR A 147 -2.32 -15.61 18.61
C THR A 147 -1.25 -14.57 18.30
N LEU A 148 -0.31 -14.38 19.22
CA LEU A 148 0.82 -13.48 18.99
C LEU A 148 1.77 -14.09 17.94
N PRO A 149 2.23 -13.31 16.94
CA PRO A 149 3.15 -13.80 15.91
C PRO A 149 4.51 -14.21 16.48
N PHE A 150 4.90 -13.65 17.63
CA PHE A 150 6.05 -14.07 18.43
C PHE A 150 5.91 -13.60 19.88
N GLN A 151 6.75 -14.16 20.75
CA GLN A 151 6.85 -13.73 22.15
C GLN A 151 7.88 -12.61 22.29
N VAL A 152 7.50 -11.47 22.88
CA VAL A 152 8.41 -10.32 23.05
C VAL A 152 9.63 -10.70 23.88
N GLU A 153 9.44 -11.53 24.91
CA GLU A 153 10.52 -12.12 25.72
C GLU A 153 11.54 -12.88 24.85
N GLY A 154 11.06 -13.72 23.92
CA GLY A 154 11.92 -14.53 23.06
C GLY A 154 12.80 -13.70 22.12
N VAL A 155 12.32 -12.51 21.70
CA VAL A 155 13.07 -11.59 20.83
C VAL A 155 13.99 -10.66 21.63
N SER A 156 13.78 -10.54 22.94
CA SER A 156 14.59 -9.68 23.83
C SER A 156 15.89 -10.35 24.29
N ARG A 157 16.17 -11.58 23.87
CA ARG A 157 17.38 -12.32 24.25
C ARG A 157 18.63 -11.81 23.52
N THR A 158 19.76 -11.89 24.20
CA THR A 158 21.08 -11.53 23.66
C THR A 158 21.69 -12.71 22.92
N GLU A 159 22.65 -12.45 22.03
CA GLU A 159 23.35 -13.51 21.27
C GLU A 159 24.13 -14.47 22.17
N GLU A 160 24.63 -13.98 23.31
CA GLU A 160 25.28 -14.78 24.34
C GLU A 160 24.32 -15.71 25.11
N ALA A 161 23.04 -15.33 25.21
CA ALA A 161 22.02 -16.19 25.82
C ALA A 161 21.62 -17.34 24.89
N ASP A 162 21.72 -17.14 23.58
CA ASP A 162 21.42 -18.13 22.55
C ASP A 162 22.61 -19.09 22.29
N SER A 163 23.84 -18.71 22.64
CA SER A 163 25.05 -19.55 22.45
C SER A 163 25.27 -20.60 23.55
N LYS A 164 24.46 -20.60 24.62
CA LYS A 164 24.47 -21.65 25.64
C LYS A 164 23.77 -22.90 25.10
N GLU A 165 24.39 -24.06 25.28
CA GLU A 165 24.02 -25.37 24.68
C GLU A 165 22.55 -25.82 24.90
N ASP A 166 21.80 -25.21 25.82
CA ASP A 166 20.38 -25.51 26.11
C ASP A 166 19.35 -24.67 25.32
N ALA A 167 19.76 -23.66 24.53
CA ALA A 167 18.85 -22.71 23.88
C ALA A 167 18.60 -23.03 22.39
N HIS A 168 18.05 -24.20 22.05
CA HIS A 168 17.60 -24.55 20.68
C HIS A 168 16.29 -23.84 20.26
N LEU A 169 16.13 -22.55 20.56
CA LEU A 169 14.93 -21.80 20.19
C LEU A 169 15.18 -20.96 18.92
N PRO A 170 14.37 -21.12 17.85
CA PRO A 170 14.56 -20.37 16.61
C PRO A 170 14.36 -18.87 16.83
N ARG A 171 15.35 -18.07 16.43
CA ARG A 171 15.30 -16.60 16.48
C ARG A 171 14.29 -16.09 15.46
N VAL A 172 13.41 -15.19 15.90
CA VAL A 172 12.44 -14.55 15.00
C VAL A 172 13.20 -13.67 14.01
N ASN A 173 13.03 -13.95 12.72
CA ASN A 173 13.75 -13.19 11.70
C ASN A 173 13.31 -11.71 11.67
N GLN A 174 14.18 -10.84 11.18
CA GLN A 174 13.97 -9.39 11.15
C GLN A 174 12.73 -9.00 10.34
N ALA A 175 12.47 -9.68 9.22
CA ALA A 175 11.30 -9.44 8.38
C ALA A 175 9.98 -9.65 9.15
N THR A 176 9.84 -10.77 9.88
CA THR A 176 8.68 -11.07 10.72
C THR A 176 8.50 -10.02 11.81
N ARG A 177 9.59 -9.50 12.39
CA ARG A 177 9.55 -8.41 13.37
C ARG A 177 9.02 -7.12 12.75
N PHE A 178 9.52 -6.72 11.58
CA PHE A 178 9.06 -5.50 10.89
C PHE A 178 7.64 -5.63 10.33
N THR A 179 7.22 -6.79 9.83
CA THR A 179 5.81 -7.02 9.44
C THR A 179 4.86 -6.90 10.63
N ASN A 180 5.31 -7.27 11.84
CA ASN A 180 4.53 -7.17 13.07
C ASN A 180 5.06 -6.04 13.97
N ARG A 181 5.38 -4.88 13.36
CA ARG A 181 6.14 -3.78 13.99
C ARG A 181 5.55 -3.31 15.32
N VAL A 182 4.23 -3.27 15.47
CA VAL A 182 3.57 -2.85 16.72
C VAL A 182 3.95 -3.74 17.91
N LEU A 183 4.14 -5.04 17.69
CA LEU A 183 4.59 -5.96 18.73
C LEU A 183 6.09 -5.84 18.99
N ASP A 184 6.88 -5.69 17.92
CA ASP A 184 8.33 -5.46 18.01
C ASP A 184 8.67 -4.16 18.75
N LEU A 185 7.93 -3.08 18.52
CA LEU A 185 8.11 -1.81 19.23
C LEU A 185 7.87 -1.88 20.75
N ARG A 186 7.38 -3.01 21.27
CA ARG A 186 7.22 -3.21 22.72
C ARG A 186 8.49 -3.70 23.41
N LEU A 187 9.52 -4.08 22.65
CA LEU A 187 10.82 -4.42 23.23
C LEU A 187 11.42 -3.20 23.95
N PRO A 188 12.00 -3.36 25.16
CA PRO A 188 12.67 -2.28 25.87
C PRO A 188 13.74 -1.56 25.02
N ALA A 189 14.54 -2.30 24.24
CA ALA A 189 15.54 -1.70 23.36
C ALA A 189 14.91 -0.82 22.27
N ASN A 190 13.86 -1.27 21.59
CA ASN A 190 13.15 -0.44 20.60
C ASN A 190 12.51 0.79 21.26
N GLN A 191 11.91 0.62 22.44
CA GLN A 191 11.39 1.73 23.24
C GLN A 191 12.49 2.76 23.58
N ALA A 192 13.69 2.31 23.91
CA ALA A 192 14.85 3.16 24.20
C ALA A 192 15.37 3.86 22.92
N ILE A 193 15.53 3.13 21.81
CA ILE A 193 15.92 3.68 20.50
C ILE A 193 15.02 4.85 20.11
N PHE A 194 13.69 4.71 20.24
CA PHE A 194 12.78 5.79 19.82
C PHE A 194 12.69 6.97 20.81
N ARG A 195 13.10 6.79 22.07
CA ARG A 195 13.33 7.91 23.00
C ARG A 195 14.60 8.68 22.62
N ILE A 196 15.68 7.97 22.28
CA ILE A 196 16.93 8.57 21.78
C ILE A 196 16.69 9.29 20.46
N HIS A 197 15.94 8.68 19.54
CA HIS A 197 15.50 9.31 18.29
C HIS A 197 14.75 10.62 18.55
N ALA A 198 13.81 10.65 19.50
CA ALA A 198 13.16 11.90 19.91
C ALA A 198 14.14 12.90 20.56
N GLY A 199 15.12 12.40 21.32
CA GLY A 199 16.22 13.17 21.90
C GLY A 199 17.10 13.85 20.86
N VAL A 200 17.40 13.19 19.74
CA VAL A 200 18.13 13.79 18.60
C VAL A 200 17.36 15.00 18.07
N CYS A 201 16.06 14.87 17.80
CA CYS A 201 15.25 16.00 17.34
C CYS A 201 15.18 17.12 18.37
N LEU A 202 15.07 16.78 19.66
CA LEU A 202 15.01 17.76 20.74
C LEU A 202 16.31 18.59 20.79
N LEU A 203 17.46 17.93 20.86
CA LEU A 203 18.77 18.57 20.99
C LEU A 203 19.15 19.36 19.73
N PHE A 204 18.77 18.88 18.54
CA PHE A 204 18.93 19.63 17.29
C PHE A 204 18.15 20.95 17.33
N ARG A 205 16.85 20.91 17.68
CA ARG A 205 16.04 22.14 17.80
C ARG A 205 16.57 23.06 18.90
N GLU A 206 16.87 22.51 20.08
CA GLU A 206 17.36 23.26 21.23
C GLU A 206 18.63 24.04 20.90
N PHE A 207 19.61 23.39 20.25
CA PHE A 207 20.83 24.04 19.81
C PHE A 207 20.57 25.15 18.78
N LEU A 208 19.87 24.85 17.69
CA LEU A 208 19.69 25.82 16.60
C LEU A 208 18.85 27.03 17.03
N GLN A 209 17.81 26.83 17.85
CA GLN A 209 17.04 27.93 18.44
C GLN A 209 17.92 28.80 19.34
N SER A 210 18.84 28.22 20.11
CA SER A 210 19.82 28.99 20.90
C SER A 210 20.79 29.81 20.04
N GLN A 211 21.00 29.41 18.78
CA GLN A 211 21.82 30.10 17.79
C GLN A 211 21.00 31.05 16.89
N GLY A 212 19.74 31.32 17.24
CA GLY A 212 18.86 32.27 16.54
C GLY A 212 18.23 31.75 15.25
N PHE A 213 18.21 30.43 15.02
CA PHE A 213 17.56 29.88 13.84
C PHE A 213 16.02 29.84 13.97
N LEU A 214 15.34 30.05 12.84
CA LEU A 214 13.89 29.91 12.69
C LEU A 214 13.52 28.52 12.14
N GLU A 215 12.60 27.82 12.81
CA GLU A 215 12.02 26.57 12.28
C GLU A 215 11.02 26.89 11.17
N ILE A 216 11.17 26.28 9.99
CA ILE A 216 10.29 26.44 8.83
C ILE A 216 9.59 25.13 8.46
N GLN A 217 8.53 25.22 7.66
CA GLN A 217 7.83 24.06 7.08
C GLN A 217 7.64 24.26 5.58
N SER A 218 8.35 23.49 4.77
CA SER A 218 8.29 23.56 3.31
C SER A 218 7.30 22.57 2.71
N SER A 219 6.74 22.91 1.55
CA SER A 219 5.94 21.97 0.77
C SER A 219 6.78 20.75 0.38
N LYS A 220 6.19 19.57 0.50
CA LYS A 220 6.78 18.32 0.01
C LYS A 220 6.36 17.97 -1.41
N PHE A 221 5.46 18.75 -1.99
CA PHE A 221 5.11 18.70 -3.41
C PHE A 221 5.88 19.76 -4.18
N GLN A 222 6.48 19.36 -5.29
CA GLN A 222 7.22 20.20 -6.21
C GLN A 222 6.69 20.04 -7.63
N GLU A 223 6.78 21.11 -8.43
CA GLU A 223 6.29 21.16 -9.81
C GLU A 223 7.19 20.40 -10.78
N SER A 224 8.49 20.36 -10.51
CA SER A 224 9.51 19.74 -11.37
C SER A 224 10.51 18.90 -10.58
N SER A 225 11.22 18.02 -11.29
CA SER A 225 12.35 17.27 -10.73
C SER A 225 13.49 18.27 -10.47
N THR A 226 13.86 18.46 -9.20
CA THR A 226 14.83 19.48 -8.79
C THR A 226 16.28 19.07 -9.03
N GLU A 227 16.53 17.77 -9.21
CA GLU A 227 17.86 17.18 -9.43
C GLU A 227 17.86 16.43 -10.77
N SER A 228 18.78 16.80 -11.68
CA SER A 228 18.90 16.17 -13.00
C SER A 228 19.35 14.72 -12.85
N GLY A 229 18.59 13.78 -13.42
CA GLY A 229 18.98 12.38 -13.52
C GLY A 229 18.65 11.50 -12.30
N ALA A 230 18.11 12.05 -11.22
CA ALA A 230 17.65 11.26 -10.08
C ALA A 230 16.23 10.70 -10.30
N GLU A 231 15.98 9.49 -9.83
CA GLU A 231 14.62 8.95 -9.76
C GLU A 231 13.81 9.77 -8.74
N VAL A 232 12.61 10.24 -9.13
CA VAL A 232 11.69 11.01 -8.26
C VAL A 232 10.34 10.32 -8.14
N PHE A 233 9.71 10.40 -6.97
CA PHE A 233 8.34 9.92 -6.79
C PHE A 233 7.35 10.89 -7.43
N LYS A 234 6.68 10.42 -8.48
CA LYS A 234 5.61 11.16 -9.16
C LYS A 234 4.27 10.90 -8.47
N VAL A 235 3.52 11.96 -8.23
CA VAL A 235 2.17 11.94 -7.67
C VAL A 235 1.21 12.60 -8.66
N ASP A 236 0.02 12.04 -8.83
CA ASP A 236 -1.06 12.73 -9.53
C ASP A 236 -1.66 13.80 -8.64
N TYR A 237 -1.53 15.07 -9.04
CA TYR A 237 -1.97 16.24 -8.31
C TYR A 237 -3.07 16.95 -9.10
N PHE A 238 -4.29 16.42 -8.97
CA PHE A 238 -5.48 16.92 -9.68
C PHE A 238 -5.30 16.92 -11.20
N ARG A 239 -4.88 15.78 -11.78
CA ARG A 239 -4.59 15.60 -13.22
C ARG A 239 -3.40 16.39 -13.73
N ARG A 240 -2.53 16.85 -12.83
CA ARG A 240 -1.25 17.49 -13.12
C ARG A 240 -0.16 16.70 -12.40
N PRO A 241 1.02 16.53 -13.01
CA PRO A 241 2.11 15.90 -12.29
C PRO A 241 2.58 16.79 -11.14
N ALA A 242 2.80 16.19 -9.97
CA ALA A 242 3.63 16.74 -8.92
C ALA A 242 4.68 15.70 -8.51
N PHE A 243 5.74 16.15 -7.85
CA PHE A 243 6.83 15.29 -7.40
C PHE A 243 7.04 15.45 -5.90
N LEU A 244 7.43 14.38 -5.21
CA LEU A 244 7.83 14.47 -3.82
C LEU A 244 9.25 15.02 -3.69
N ALA A 245 9.42 16.01 -2.81
CA ALA A 245 10.68 16.70 -2.62
C ALA A 245 11.76 15.75 -2.07
N GLN A 246 12.86 15.60 -2.81
CA GLN A 246 14.01 14.83 -2.36
C GLN A 246 14.80 15.52 -1.25
N SER A 247 14.64 16.81 -1.05
CA SER A 247 15.14 17.53 0.11
C SER A 247 14.44 18.88 0.18
N PRO A 248 14.42 19.54 1.34
CA PRO A 248 13.95 20.92 1.43
C PRO A 248 14.99 21.94 0.90
N GLN A 249 16.03 21.51 0.17
CA GLN A 249 17.18 22.34 -0.21
C GLN A 249 16.83 23.60 -1.00
N LEU A 250 15.86 23.53 -1.92
CA LEU A 250 15.44 24.73 -2.64
C LEU A 250 14.67 25.69 -1.73
N ALA A 251 13.79 25.16 -0.87
CA ALA A 251 12.96 25.96 0.01
C ALA A 251 13.79 26.72 1.05
N LYS A 252 14.76 26.05 1.69
CA LYS A 252 15.62 26.70 2.70
C LYS A 252 16.49 27.82 2.11
N GLN A 253 16.99 27.67 0.88
CA GLN A 253 17.71 28.74 0.18
C GLN A 253 16.79 29.91 -0.22
N MET A 254 15.56 29.64 -0.66
CA MET A 254 14.58 30.70 -0.92
C MET A 254 14.20 31.47 0.35
N CYS A 255 14.19 30.81 1.52
CA CYS A 255 14.04 31.50 2.80
C CYS A 255 15.23 32.44 3.09
N ILE A 256 16.46 32.01 2.82
CA ILE A 256 17.63 32.89 2.94
C ILE A 256 17.50 34.12 2.02
N ALA A 257 17.11 33.91 0.76
CA ALA A 257 16.86 34.99 -0.20
C ALA A 257 15.69 35.91 0.20
N ALA A 258 14.85 35.47 1.13
CA ALA A 258 13.74 36.22 1.71
C ALA A 258 14.07 36.79 3.10
N ASP A 259 15.35 37.09 3.35
CA ASP A 259 15.89 37.68 4.59
C ASP A 259 15.72 36.84 5.86
N MET A 260 15.41 35.54 5.74
CA MET A 260 15.44 34.63 6.88
C MET A 260 16.88 34.17 7.11
N GLU A 261 17.67 34.95 7.85
CA GLU A 261 19.13 34.76 7.99
C GLU A 261 19.57 33.33 8.36
N ARG A 262 18.76 32.64 9.17
CA ARG A 262 19.07 31.31 9.70
C ARG A 262 17.79 30.48 9.79
N VAL A 263 17.72 29.38 9.07
CA VAL A 263 16.53 28.51 9.04
C VAL A 263 16.88 27.05 9.25
N PHE A 264 15.97 26.30 9.85
CA PHE A 264 16.04 24.85 9.91
C PHE A 264 14.68 24.20 9.70
N GLU A 265 14.68 22.94 9.28
CA GLU A 265 13.48 22.14 9.11
C GLU A 265 13.70 20.71 9.62
N ILE A 266 12.69 20.15 10.27
CA ILE A 266 12.60 18.72 10.56
C ILE A 266 11.38 18.18 9.82
N GLY A 267 11.60 17.35 8.80
CA GLY A 267 10.51 16.89 7.94
C GLY A 267 10.84 15.66 7.12
N PRO A 268 9.83 15.05 6.47
CA PRO A 268 10.04 13.90 5.62
C PRO A 268 10.85 14.26 4.37
N VAL A 269 11.73 13.36 3.99
CA VAL A 269 12.60 13.40 2.83
C VAL A 269 12.42 12.11 2.04
N PHE A 270 12.39 12.23 0.71
CA PHE A 270 12.10 11.11 -0.18
C PHE A 270 13.29 10.76 -1.08
N ARG A 271 13.50 9.46 -1.29
CA ARG A 271 14.53 8.89 -2.17
C ARG A 271 13.87 7.83 -3.02
N ALA A 272 13.78 8.07 -4.33
CA ALA A 272 13.07 7.14 -5.21
C ALA A 272 13.98 6.07 -5.80
N GLU A 273 15.29 6.10 -5.51
CA GLU A 273 16.21 5.07 -5.99
C GLU A 273 15.77 3.68 -5.49
N ASN A 274 15.73 2.71 -6.39
CA ASN A 274 15.43 1.32 -6.06
C ASN A 274 16.61 0.59 -5.36
N SER A 275 17.06 1.15 -4.24
CA SER A 275 18.14 0.61 -3.40
C SER A 275 17.57 -0.02 -2.14
N ASN A 276 17.85 -1.31 -1.93
CA ASN A 276 17.38 -2.04 -0.76
C ASN A 276 18.56 -2.62 0.04
N THR A 277 19.37 -1.73 0.61
CA THR A 277 20.50 -2.07 1.49
C THR A 277 20.12 -1.92 2.97
N HIS A 278 21.07 -2.13 3.88
CA HIS A 278 20.90 -1.86 5.31
C HIS A 278 21.02 -0.37 5.67
N ARG A 279 21.37 0.50 4.69
CA ARG A 279 21.66 1.93 4.91
C ARG A 279 20.64 2.88 4.27
N HIS A 280 19.75 2.37 3.40
CA HIS A 280 18.83 3.19 2.60
C HIS A 280 17.37 2.94 2.97
N LEU A 281 16.60 4.03 2.96
CA LEU A 281 15.14 4.06 3.05
C LEU A 281 14.63 4.92 1.88
N THR A 282 13.40 4.68 1.43
CA THR A 282 12.76 5.51 0.40
C THR A 282 12.06 6.74 0.99
N GLU A 283 11.77 6.70 2.29
CA GLU A 283 11.24 7.81 3.09
C GLU A 283 11.94 7.80 4.45
N PHE A 284 12.49 8.94 4.85
CA PHE A 284 13.17 9.13 6.12
C PHE A 284 12.98 10.57 6.61
N ILE A 285 13.42 10.89 7.84
CA ILE A 285 13.31 12.25 8.39
C ILE A 285 14.64 13.00 8.19
N GLY A 286 14.57 14.12 7.48
CA GLY A 286 15.67 15.07 7.35
C GLY A 286 15.69 16.06 8.52
N LEU A 287 16.89 16.37 9.01
CA LEU A 287 17.18 17.55 9.84
C LEU A 287 18.03 18.49 8.98
N ASP A 288 17.40 19.51 8.43
CA ASP A 288 18.00 20.41 7.45
C ASP A 288 18.23 21.78 8.07
N LEU A 289 19.34 22.43 7.72
CA LEU A 289 19.60 23.82 8.08
C LEU A 289 20.27 24.57 6.93
N GLU A 290 20.08 25.89 6.92
CA GLU A 290 20.72 26.84 6.01
C GLU A 290 20.92 28.15 6.78
N MET A 291 22.06 28.83 6.56
CA MET A 291 22.33 30.12 7.18
C MET A 291 23.19 31.02 6.29
N GLN A 292 22.99 32.32 6.44
CA GLN A 292 23.87 33.36 5.95
C GLN A 292 25.21 33.33 6.72
N PHE A 293 26.29 33.72 6.04
CA PHE A 293 27.60 33.92 6.65
C PHE A 293 28.25 35.20 6.13
N GLU A 294 29.23 35.71 6.87
CA GLU A 294 29.82 37.03 6.57
C GLU A 294 31.03 36.92 5.63
N SER A 295 31.95 36.01 5.92
CA SER A 295 33.27 35.95 5.26
C SER A 295 33.58 34.61 4.63
N HIS A 296 33.33 33.50 5.33
CA HIS A 296 33.73 32.17 4.86
C HIS A 296 32.73 31.09 5.26
N TYR A 297 32.52 30.10 4.38
CA TYR A 297 31.58 29.00 4.66
C TYR A 297 31.96 28.12 5.85
N HIS A 298 33.19 28.25 6.34
CA HIS A 298 33.59 27.61 7.61
C HIS A 298 32.79 28.12 8.80
N GLU A 299 32.22 29.32 8.75
CA GLU A 299 31.27 29.78 9.79
C GLU A 299 30.04 28.85 9.89
N VAL A 300 29.54 28.37 8.73
CA VAL A 300 28.46 27.39 8.66
C VAL A 300 28.94 26.04 9.20
N LEU A 301 30.13 25.61 8.77
CA LEU A 301 30.74 24.34 9.20
C LEU A 301 30.94 24.29 10.72
N ASP A 302 31.42 25.38 11.33
CA ASP A 302 31.66 25.50 12.76
C ASP A 302 30.35 25.50 13.58
N ILE A 303 29.25 26.01 13.00
CA ILE A 303 27.92 25.92 13.61
C ILE A 303 27.42 24.47 13.58
N ILE A 304 27.54 23.80 12.43
CA ILE A 304 27.15 22.39 12.27
C ILE A 304 27.98 21.48 13.18
N ASP A 305 29.27 21.76 13.32
CA ASP A 305 30.15 20.98 14.17
C ASP A 305 29.76 21.09 15.65
N ARG A 306 29.58 22.33 16.15
CA ARG A 306 29.10 22.58 17.51
C ARG A 306 27.70 21.98 17.76
N MET A 307 26.84 21.96 16.74
CA MET A 307 25.52 21.31 16.81
C MET A 307 25.67 19.81 17.07
N PHE A 308 26.50 19.10 16.30
CA PHE A 308 26.73 17.68 16.50
C PHE A 308 27.36 17.37 17.85
N ILE A 309 28.36 18.15 18.27
CA ILE A 309 28.99 18.00 19.60
C ILE A 309 27.93 18.18 20.71
N HIS A 310 27.07 19.20 20.61
CA HIS A 310 25.97 19.43 21.55
C HIS A 310 25.00 18.24 21.58
N MET A 311 24.60 17.74 20.42
CA MET A 311 23.69 16.59 20.30
C MET A 311 24.30 15.33 20.92
N PHE A 312 25.54 14.97 20.56
CA PHE A 312 26.16 13.74 21.05
C PHE A 312 26.42 13.79 22.56
N ARG A 313 26.92 14.91 23.09
CA ARG A 313 27.11 15.09 24.53
C ARG A 313 25.76 15.07 25.27
N GLY A 314 24.76 15.79 24.74
CA GLY A 314 23.41 15.81 25.30
C GLY A 314 22.74 14.45 25.34
N LEU A 315 22.92 13.61 24.31
CA LEU A 315 22.44 12.23 24.30
C LEU A 315 23.15 11.38 25.36
N GLN A 316 24.49 11.46 25.42
CA GLN A 316 25.29 10.71 26.38
C GLN A 316 24.97 11.07 27.84
N GLU A 317 24.60 12.32 28.11
CA GLU A 317 24.25 12.80 29.45
C GLU A 317 22.78 12.53 29.80
N ARG A 318 21.84 12.96 28.94
CA ARG A 318 20.39 13.00 29.26
C ARG A 318 19.66 11.68 28.97
N PHE A 319 20.20 10.85 28.08
CA PHE A 319 19.58 9.59 27.62
C PHE A 319 20.45 8.36 27.96
N ARG A 320 21.26 8.48 29.02
CA ARG A 320 22.17 7.43 29.47
C ARG A 320 21.44 6.12 29.77
N GLU A 321 20.30 6.21 30.44
CA GLU A 321 19.48 5.05 30.77
C GLU A 321 19.03 4.29 29.52
N GLU A 322 18.53 5.00 28.52
CA GLU A 322 18.12 4.43 27.24
C GLU A 322 19.30 3.79 26.50
N ILE A 323 20.46 4.44 26.47
CA ILE A 323 21.67 3.92 25.82
C ILE A 323 22.06 2.56 26.43
N GLU A 324 22.07 2.47 27.76
CA GLU A 324 22.40 1.21 28.45
C GLU A 324 21.36 0.11 28.17
N VAL A 325 20.07 0.46 28.06
CA VAL A 325 19.02 -0.50 27.66
C VAL A 325 19.23 -1.00 26.22
N VAL A 326 19.68 -0.14 25.30
CA VAL A 326 19.98 -0.53 23.92
C VAL A 326 21.21 -1.45 23.87
N LYS A 327 22.26 -1.15 24.64
CA LYS A 327 23.50 -1.96 24.69
C LYS A 327 23.27 -3.42 25.06
N VAL A 328 22.23 -3.72 25.84
CA VAL A 328 21.85 -5.11 26.14
C VAL A 328 21.55 -5.89 24.85
N GLN A 329 20.84 -5.29 23.88
CA GLN A 329 20.50 -5.97 22.63
C GLN A 329 21.51 -5.70 21.51
N PHE A 330 22.12 -4.52 21.49
CA PHE A 330 23.09 -4.10 20.48
C PHE A 330 24.37 -3.63 21.19
N PRO A 331 25.28 -4.54 21.58
CA PRO A 331 26.49 -4.17 22.30
C PRO A 331 27.37 -3.19 21.48
N HIS A 332 27.69 -2.05 22.07
CA HIS A 332 28.53 -1.02 21.45
C HIS A 332 29.24 -0.15 22.49
N ASP A 333 30.39 0.41 22.09
CA ASP A 333 31.10 1.41 22.88
C ASP A 333 30.45 2.78 22.76
N ASP A 334 30.61 3.60 23.79
CA ASP A 334 30.23 5.01 23.72
C ASP A 334 30.98 5.73 22.59
N LEU A 335 30.34 6.74 22.01
CA LEU A 335 30.97 7.59 21.01
C LEU A 335 32.09 8.42 21.64
N VAL A 336 33.27 8.45 21.01
CA VAL A 336 34.36 9.34 21.41
C VAL A 336 34.18 10.70 20.74
N ILE A 337 33.93 11.73 21.56
CA ILE A 337 33.74 13.12 21.13
C ILE A 337 34.94 13.93 21.60
N LEU A 338 35.80 14.34 20.68
CA LEU A 338 36.96 15.18 21.00
C LEU A 338 36.53 16.63 21.25
N ASP A 339 37.36 17.38 21.98
CA ASP A 339 37.14 18.83 22.14
C ASP A 339 37.42 19.60 20.85
N GLU A 340 38.38 19.12 20.05
CA GLU A 340 38.68 19.61 18.71
C GLU A 340 38.38 18.50 17.70
N THR A 341 37.42 18.76 16.80
CA THR A 341 37.03 17.80 15.77
C THR A 341 38.06 17.75 14.65
N PRO A 342 38.56 16.56 14.26
CA PRO A 342 39.46 16.43 13.12
C PRO A 342 38.77 16.92 11.86
N ARG A 343 39.38 17.92 11.20
CA ARG A 343 38.98 18.45 9.90
C ARG A 343 40.09 18.17 8.91
N LEU A 344 39.79 17.36 7.91
CA LEU A 344 40.73 16.95 6.87
C LEU A 344 40.26 17.52 5.53
N LYS A 345 41.18 17.92 4.67
CA LYS A 345 40.85 18.13 3.25
C LYS A 345 40.61 16.78 2.58
N PHE A 346 39.79 16.76 1.54
CA PHE A 346 39.51 15.55 0.75
C PHE A 346 40.81 14.88 0.28
N ALA A 347 41.73 15.66 -0.29
CA ALA A 347 43.05 15.19 -0.71
C ALA A 347 43.89 14.57 0.42
N GLU A 348 43.76 15.07 1.66
CA GLU A 348 44.45 14.48 2.82
C GLU A 348 43.82 13.13 3.21
N GLY A 349 42.49 13.01 3.14
CA GLY A 349 41.78 11.74 3.33
C GLY A 349 42.16 10.70 2.28
N ILE A 350 42.24 11.10 1.02
CA ILE A 350 42.71 10.25 -0.08
C ILE A 350 44.19 9.86 0.12
N GLY A 351 45.02 10.79 0.59
CA GLY A 351 46.40 10.52 0.99
C GLY A 351 46.49 9.42 2.05
N MET A 352 45.68 9.50 3.11
CA MET A 352 45.60 8.47 4.14
C MET A 352 45.19 7.10 3.58
N LEU A 353 44.22 7.06 2.67
CA LEU A 353 43.82 5.81 2.00
C LEU A 353 44.96 5.20 1.18
N LYS A 354 45.63 6.02 0.35
CA LYS A 354 46.80 5.61 -0.45
C LYS A 354 47.94 5.07 0.42
N GLU A 355 48.27 5.77 1.51
CA GLU A 355 49.31 5.35 2.47
C GLU A 355 48.97 4.03 3.16
N SER A 356 47.68 3.76 3.41
CA SER A 356 47.23 2.50 4.01
C SER A 356 47.28 1.30 3.04
N GLY A 357 47.57 1.53 1.76
CA GLY A 357 47.55 0.52 0.70
C GLY A 357 46.14 0.17 0.21
N TRP A 358 45.14 1.03 0.45
CA TRP A 358 43.77 0.83 -0.02
C TRP A 358 43.70 0.81 -1.56
N LYS A 359 42.82 -0.03 -2.09
CA LYS A 359 42.47 -0.12 -3.50
C LYS A 359 40.96 -0.25 -3.64
N GLU A 360 40.41 0.37 -4.68
CA GLU A 360 39.01 0.22 -5.04
C GLU A 360 38.73 -1.20 -5.56
N GLU A 361 37.45 -1.53 -5.76
CA GLU A 361 37.01 -2.88 -6.18
C GLU A 361 37.61 -3.33 -7.52
N ASP A 362 37.92 -2.39 -8.41
CA ASP A 362 38.57 -2.63 -9.70
C ASP A 362 40.12 -2.73 -9.61
N GLY A 363 40.67 -2.59 -8.40
CA GLY A 363 42.10 -2.66 -8.13
C GLY A 363 42.88 -1.36 -8.37
N SER A 364 42.20 -0.28 -8.78
CA SER A 364 42.78 1.06 -8.89
C SER A 364 43.06 1.66 -7.50
N PRO A 365 44.05 2.57 -7.37
CA PRO A 365 44.21 3.36 -6.15
C PRO A 365 43.07 4.39 -6.04
N ALA A 366 42.77 4.84 -4.81
CA ALA A 366 41.81 5.93 -4.62
C ALA A 366 42.22 7.18 -5.42
N ASP A 367 41.30 7.74 -6.22
CA ASP A 367 41.53 8.98 -6.96
C ASP A 367 41.15 10.19 -6.09
N GLU A 368 41.90 11.28 -6.22
CA GLU A 368 41.62 12.54 -5.53
C GLU A 368 40.53 13.37 -6.23
N TRP A 369 40.10 12.94 -7.43
CA TRP A 369 39.08 13.59 -8.24
C TRP A 369 37.76 12.84 -8.31
N ASP A 370 37.73 11.58 -7.88
CA ASP A 370 36.52 10.76 -7.80
C ASP A 370 35.91 10.82 -6.39
N ASP A 371 34.62 10.49 -6.31
CA ASP A 371 33.92 10.37 -5.03
C ASP A 371 34.35 9.11 -4.25
N LEU A 372 34.16 9.11 -2.93
CA LEU A 372 34.52 7.98 -2.08
C LEU A 372 33.53 6.82 -2.23
N SER A 373 34.03 5.62 -2.50
CA SER A 373 33.22 4.41 -2.35
C SER A 373 32.85 4.19 -0.88
N THR A 374 31.69 3.61 -0.59
CA THR A 374 31.28 3.26 0.79
C THR A 374 32.34 2.43 1.53
N ALA A 375 33.07 1.57 0.81
CA ALA A 375 34.12 0.78 1.40
C ALA A 375 35.34 1.65 1.78
N ALA A 376 35.68 2.62 0.93
CA ALA A 376 36.71 3.62 1.19
C ALA A 376 36.33 4.54 2.36
N GLU A 377 35.07 5.00 2.47
CA GLU A 377 34.58 5.78 3.63
C GLU A 377 34.86 5.05 4.94
N ARG A 378 34.48 3.77 5.02
CA ARG A 378 34.66 2.93 6.21
C ARG A 378 36.13 2.73 6.53
N ARG A 379 36.97 2.54 5.51
CA ARG A 379 38.41 2.41 5.71
C ARG A 379 39.02 3.72 6.21
N LEU A 380 38.63 4.85 5.62
CA LEU A 380 39.09 6.17 6.06
C LEU A 380 38.69 6.43 7.51
N GLY A 381 37.45 6.10 7.90
CA GLY A 381 37.00 6.21 9.29
C GLY A 381 37.83 5.37 10.27
N GLN A 382 38.27 4.17 9.87
CA GLN A 382 39.20 3.37 10.69
C GLN A 382 40.54 4.07 10.84
N LEU A 383 41.11 4.60 9.76
CA LEU A 383 42.38 5.31 9.78
C LEU A 383 42.31 6.59 10.62
N VAL A 384 41.20 7.33 10.55
CA VAL A 384 40.95 8.50 11.39
C VAL A 384 40.87 8.10 12.86
N LYS A 385 40.18 7.00 13.17
CA LYS A 385 40.11 6.48 14.55
C LYS A 385 41.48 6.01 15.06
N GLU A 386 42.27 5.34 14.23
CA GLU A 386 43.63 4.90 14.57
C GLU A 386 44.59 6.09 14.81
N LYS A 387 44.50 7.13 13.98
CA LYS A 387 45.41 8.29 14.03
C LYS A 387 45.00 9.33 15.07
N TYR A 388 43.72 9.64 15.18
CA TYR A 388 43.19 10.74 15.99
C TYR A 388 42.35 10.27 17.19
N GLY A 389 41.97 8.99 17.26
CA GLY A 389 41.07 8.50 18.31
C GLY A 389 39.61 8.96 18.16
N ALA A 390 39.25 9.57 17.04
CA ALA A 390 37.93 10.16 16.83
C ALA A 390 36.97 9.20 16.13
N ASP A 391 35.74 9.09 16.63
CA ASP A 391 34.63 8.44 15.90
C ASP A 391 33.86 9.44 15.00
N TYR A 392 34.15 10.73 15.10
CA TYR A 392 33.46 11.82 14.41
C TYR A 392 34.47 12.78 13.80
N TYR A 393 34.36 13.08 12.51
CA TYR A 393 35.29 13.94 11.78
C TYR A 393 34.63 14.60 10.56
N ILE A 394 35.31 15.61 10.02
CA ILE A 394 34.88 16.40 8.88
C ILE A 394 35.86 16.21 7.74
N LEU A 395 35.35 15.98 6.53
CA LEU A 395 36.10 16.03 5.29
C LEU A 395 35.66 17.27 4.50
N ASP A 396 36.60 18.11 4.09
CA ASP A 396 36.37 19.42 3.47
C ASP A 396 37.01 19.49 2.08
N LYS A 397 36.59 20.43 1.23
CA LYS A 397 37.15 20.67 -0.11
C LYS A 397 37.02 19.48 -1.06
N PHE A 398 35.79 19.03 -1.28
CA PHE A 398 35.51 17.94 -2.23
C PHE A 398 35.63 18.36 -3.70
N PRO A 399 35.92 17.41 -4.61
CA PRO A 399 35.87 17.63 -6.05
C PRO A 399 34.51 18.18 -6.50
N LEU A 400 34.52 19.18 -7.38
CA LEU A 400 33.31 19.86 -7.85
C LEU A 400 32.39 18.93 -8.67
N GLU A 401 32.97 17.98 -9.41
CA GLU A 401 32.22 17.05 -10.27
C GLU A 401 31.33 16.08 -9.47
N ALA A 402 31.71 15.77 -8.23
CA ALA A 402 30.93 14.94 -7.32
C ALA A 402 29.78 15.70 -6.63
N ARG A 403 29.64 17.02 -6.87
CA ARG A 403 28.72 17.87 -6.12
C ARG A 403 27.58 18.44 -6.98
N PRO A 404 26.40 18.69 -6.38
CA PRO A 404 25.25 19.25 -7.09
C PRO A 404 25.54 20.63 -7.70
N PHE A 405 24.75 21.00 -8.73
CA PHE A 405 24.93 22.23 -9.50
C PHE A 405 24.95 23.52 -8.66
N TYR A 406 24.26 23.53 -7.52
CA TYR A 406 24.15 24.69 -6.62
C TYR A 406 25.37 24.90 -5.70
N THR A 407 26.39 24.05 -5.79
CA THR A 407 27.59 24.10 -4.93
C THR A 407 28.57 25.16 -5.42
N MET A 408 29.05 26.01 -4.51
CA MET A 408 30.06 27.03 -4.83
C MET A 408 31.42 26.41 -5.12
N LEU A 409 32.10 26.94 -6.13
CA LEU A 409 33.47 26.57 -6.48
C LEU A 409 34.47 27.06 -5.43
N ASP A 410 35.60 26.38 -5.30
CA ASP A 410 36.73 26.91 -4.56
C ASP A 410 37.34 28.10 -5.34
N PRO A 411 37.67 29.22 -4.69
CA PRO A 411 38.24 30.39 -5.37
C PRO A 411 39.67 30.19 -5.89
N GLU A 412 40.42 29.22 -5.36
CA GLU A 412 41.82 28.95 -5.70
C GLU A 412 41.98 27.79 -6.70
N ASP A 413 41.02 26.84 -6.76
CA ASP A 413 41.03 25.69 -7.67
C ASP A 413 39.62 25.36 -8.17
N ASP A 414 39.35 25.60 -9.46
CA ASP A 414 38.04 25.41 -10.08
C ASP A 414 37.61 23.94 -10.21
N ARG A 415 38.50 22.99 -9.92
CA ARG A 415 38.20 21.57 -9.81
C ARG A 415 37.65 21.18 -8.44
N LEU A 416 37.82 22.04 -7.45
CA LEU A 416 37.35 21.84 -6.08
C LEU A 416 36.11 22.69 -5.79
N SER A 417 35.47 22.40 -4.65
CA SER A 417 34.28 23.08 -4.20
C SER A 417 34.36 23.46 -2.73
N ASN A 418 33.63 24.50 -2.34
CA ASN A 418 33.40 24.86 -0.95
C ASN A 418 32.31 23.97 -0.33
N SER A 419 32.56 22.66 -0.33
CA SER A 419 31.67 21.65 0.23
C SER A 419 32.41 20.72 1.18
N PHE A 420 31.65 20.10 2.08
CA PHE A 420 32.15 19.24 3.13
C PHE A 420 31.15 18.12 3.41
N ASP A 421 31.67 16.97 3.84
CA ASP A 421 30.88 15.89 4.40
C ASP A 421 31.34 15.61 5.83
N ILE A 422 30.40 15.18 6.66
CA ILE A 422 30.63 14.86 8.06
C ILE A 422 30.37 13.38 8.28
N PHE A 423 31.31 12.72 8.94
CA PHE A 423 31.32 11.28 9.12
C PHE A 423 31.19 10.91 10.58
N LEU A 424 30.39 9.87 10.83
CA LEU A 424 30.23 9.24 12.14
C LEU A 424 30.53 7.74 12.00
N ARG A 425 31.56 7.27 12.72
CA ARG A 425 32.08 5.90 12.67
C ARG A 425 32.44 5.43 11.24
N GLY A 426 32.96 6.35 10.42
CA GLY A 426 33.38 6.06 9.04
C GLY A 426 32.23 5.96 8.04
N GLU A 427 31.07 6.53 8.36
CA GLU A 427 29.92 6.59 7.48
C GLU A 427 29.37 8.01 7.45
N GLU A 428 29.03 8.50 6.25
CA GLU A 428 28.50 9.85 6.06
C GLU A 428 27.15 10.02 6.79
N ILE A 429 27.01 11.14 7.53
CA ILE A 429 25.77 11.56 8.20
C ILE A 429 25.25 12.92 7.73
N LEU A 430 26.10 13.75 7.13
CA LEU A 430 25.72 15.03 6.55
C LEU A 430 26.60 15.32 5.34
N SER A 431 25.96 15.83 4.29
CA SER A 431 26.62 16.56 3.22
C SER A 431 26.17 18.02 3.23
N GLY A 432 27.13 18.93 3.06
CA GLY A 432 26.91 20.37 3.18
C GLY A 432 27.89 21.20 2.38
N GLY A 433 27.68 22.52 2.38
CA GLY A 433 28.57 23.44 1.67
C GLY A 433 27.99 24.81 1.45
N GLN A 434 28.84 25.68 0.93
CA GLN A 434 28.44 26.99 0.41
C GLN A 434 27.59 26.82 -0.85
N ARG A 435 26.54 27.63 -0.95
CA ARG A 435 25.67 27.68 -2.12
C ARG A 435 26.03 28.85 -3.02
N ILE A 436 25.76 28.68 -4.32
CA ILE A 436 25.89 29.76 -5.29
C ILE A 436 24.75 30.76 -5.07
N HIS A 437 25.09 31.95 -4.62
CA HIS A 437 24.12 33.03 -4.37
C HIS A 437 24.04 34.04 -5.53
N VAL A 438 24.98 33.97 -6.48
CA VAL A 438 25.06 34.87 -7.64
C VAL A 438 24.30 34.26 -8.82
N ALA A 439 23.17 34.87 -9.21
CA ALA A 439 22.25 34.30 -10.21
C ALA A 439 22.91 33.92 -11.56
N PRO A 440 23.72 34.77 -12.23
CA PRO A 440 24.37 34.37 -13.48
C PRO A 440 25.22 33.09 -13.37
N MET A 441 25.95 32.95 -12.26
CA MET A 441 26.78 31.76 -11.98
C MET A 441 25.92 30.52 -11.70
N LEU A 442 24.83 30.70 -10.95
CA LEU A 442 23.87 29.61 -10.67
C LEU A 442 23.24 29.11 -11.97
N GLU A 443 22.80 30.03 -12.84
CA GLU A 443 22.21 29.70 -14.14
C GLU A 443 23.21 28.99 -15.06
N GLU A 444 24.48 29.40 -15.06
CA GLU A 444 25.54 28.72 -15.80
C GLU A 444 25.72 27.28 -15.34
N ARG A 445 25.78 27.05 -14.03
CA ARG A 445 25.91 25.70 -13.44
C ARG A 445 24.66 24.84 -13.67
N MET A 446 23.47 25.43 -13.60
CA MET A 446 22.22 24.73 -13.96
C MET A 446 22.28 24.26 -15.42
N ARG A 447 22.66 25.13 -16.35
CA ARG A 447 22.80 24.75 -17.77
C ARG A 447 23.86 23.68 -17.97
N ALA A 448 24.98 23.75 -17.27
CA ALA A 448 26.03 22.71 -17.31
C ALA A 448 25.53 21.35 -16.79
N ALA A 449 24.62 21.34 -15.82
CA ALA A 449 23.94 20.14 -15.32
C ALA A 449 22.74 19.69 -16.20
N GLY A 450 22.49 20.35 -17.33
CA GLY A 450 21.35 20.03 -18.21
C GLY A 450 19.99 20.49 -17.69
N ILE A 451 19.98 21.45 -16.77
CA ILE A 451 18.78 22.01 -16.13
C ILE A 451 18.50 23.39 -16.75
N ASP A 452 17.30 23.59 -17.28
CA ASP A 452 16.85 24.92 -17.74
C ASP A 452 16.51 25.81 -16.54
N PRO A 453 17.19 26.95 -16.32
CA PRO A 453 16.84 27.88 -15.24
C PRO A 453 15.38 28.32 -15.22
N GLU A 454 14.73 28.41 -16.38
CA GLU A 454 13.31 28.80 -16.45
C GLU A 454 12.35 27.71 -15.96
N SER A 455 12.80 26.44 -15.89
CA SER A 455 12.02 25.35 -15.28
C SER A 455 11.92 25.43 -13.75
N MET A 456 12.78 26.25 -13.13
CA MET A 456 12.81 26.52 -11.69
C MET A 456 12.80 28.03 -11.43
N LYS A 457 11.98 28.76 -12.21
CA LYS A 457 11.93 30.21 -12.21
C LYS A 457 11.77 30.81 -10.81
N ASP A 458 10.91 30.26 -9.97
CA ASP A 458 10.67 30.77 -8.61
C ASP A 458 11.91 30.67 -7.72
N TYR A 459 12.63 29.55 -7.81
CA TYR A 459 13.91 29.36 -7.11
C TYR A 459 14.95 30.36 -7.60
N VAL A 460 15.20 30.42 -8.92
CA VAL A 460 16.24 31.28 -9.50
C VAL A 460 15.96 32.76 -9.29
N ASN A 461 14.69 33.18 -9.32
CA ASN A 461 14.29 34.57 -9.11
C ASN A 461 14.69 35.09 -7.72
N GLY A 462 14.65 34.27 -6.67
CA GLY A 462 15.14 34.67 -5.35
C GLY A 462 16.58 35.18 -5.39
N PHE A 463 17.44 34.53 -6.18
CA PHE A 463 18.83 34.94 -6.37
C PHE A 463 18.98 36.14 -7.31
N ARG A 464 18.11 36.27 -8.33
CA ARG A 464 18.09 37.42 -9.24
C ARG A 464 17.71 38.72 -8.52
N TRP A 465 16.93 38.64 -7.44
CA TRP A 465 16.51 39.78 -6.62
C TRP A 465 17.53 40.17 -5.55
N GLY A 466 18.64 39.43 -5.45
CA GLY A 466 19.66 39.60 -4.43
C GLY A 466 19.52 38.52 -3.36
N CYS A 467 20.57 37.71 -3.24
CA CYS A 467 20.67 36.68 -2.21
C CYS A 467 22.05 36.80 -1.55
N PRO A 468 22.12 36.83 -0.20
CA PRO A 468 23.39 36.92 0.52
C PRO A 468 24.20 35.61 0.40
N PRO A 469 25.52 35.63 0.65
CA PRO A 469 26.32 34.41 0.80
C PRO A 469 25.74 33.51 1.90
N HIS A 470 25.55 32.25 1.58
CA HIS A 470 24.96 31.28 2.50
C HIS A 470 25.44 29.86 2.24
N GLY A 471 25.23 29.01 3.24
CA GLY A 471 25.51 27.59 3.17
C GLY A 471 24.66 26.82 4.18
N GLY A 472 24.70 25.51 4.05
CA GLY A 472 23.88 24.64 4.88
C GLY A 472 24.26 23.18 4.73
N GLY A 473 23.45 22.33 5.34
CA GLY A 473 23.60 20.89 5.29
C GLY A 473 22.28 20.18 5.58
N GLY A 474 22.22 18.91 5.22
CA GLY A 474 21.10 18.01 5.53
C GLY A 474 21.60 16.80 6.30
N VAL A 475 20.87 16.41 7.35
CA VAL A 475 21.18 15.26 8.20
C VAL A 475 20.06 14.23 8.10
N GLY A 476 20.39 12.96 7.90
CA GLY A 476 19.41 11.87 8.06
C GLY A 476 19.24 11.52 9.54
N LEU A 477 18.05 11.75 10.11
CA LEU A 477 17.76 11.46 11.52
C LEU A 477 18.01 9.98 11.87
N GLU A 478 17.42 9.07 11.10
CA GLU A 478 17.56 7.63 11.29
C GLU A 478 19.01 7.18 11.14
N ARG A 479 19.77 7.85 10.27
CA ARG A 479 21.19 7.58 10.03
C ARG A 479 22.05 7.94 11.24
N VAL A 480 21.82 9.12 11.84
CA VAL A 480 22.50 9.53 13.09
C VAL A 480 22.20 8.56 14.21
N VAL A 481 20.92 8.19 14.41
CA VAL A 481 20.53 7.22 15.45
C VAL A 481 21.18 5.85 15.22
N MET A 482 21.15 5.35 13.97
CA MET A 482 21.75 4.08 13.59
C MET A 482 23.24 4.02 13.93
N LEU A 483 24.00 5.06 13.59
CA LEU A 483 25.45 5.10 13.76
C LEU A 483 25.86 5.43 15.20
N PHE A 484 25.12 6.30 15.88
CA PHE A 484 25.35 6.60 17.31
C PHE A 484 25.21 5.35 18.17
N LEU A 485 24.16 4.54 17.93
CA LEU A 485 23.87 3.30 18.67
C LEU A 485 24.41 2.02 18.01
N LYS A 486 25.10 2.14 16.87
CA LYS A 486 25.67 1.03 16.09
C LYS A 486 24.65 -0.10 15.80
N LEU A 487 23.45 0.26 15.34
CA LEU A 487 22.33 -0.67 15.15
C LEU A 487 22.50 -1.64 13.96
N GLY A 488 23.45 -1.37 13.06
CA GLY A 488 23.77 -2.21 11.89
C GLY A 488 22.78 -2.13 10.72
N ASP A 489 21.51 -1.79 10.96
CA ASP A 489 20.49 -1.58 9.91
C ASP A 489 19.63 -0.36 10.25
N ILE A 490 19.49 0.54 9.29
CA ILE A 490 18.74 1.80 9.42
C ILE A 490 17.26 1.57 9.75
N ARG A 491 16.70 0.42 9.37
CA ARG A 491 15.30 0.05 9.66
C ARG A 491 15.05 -0.09 11.17
N HIS A 492 16.09 -0.33 11.99
CA HIS A 492 15.94 -0.31 13.44
C HIS A 492 15.70 1.10 13.99
N ALA A 493 16.27 2.12 13.35
CA ALA A 493 16.09 3.52 13.70
C ALA A 493 14.82 4.17 13.12
N SER A 494 14.14 3.52 12.17
CA SER A 494 12.87 4.01 11.60
C SER A 494 11.66 3.38 12.28
N LEU A 495 10.69 4.18 12.72
CA LEU A 495 9.52 3.68 13.47
C LEU A 495 8.69 2.70 12.63
N PHE A 496 8.40 3.09 11.39
CA PHE A 496 7.73 2.27 10.38
C PHE A 496 8.50 2.37 9.08
N PRO A 497 9.54 1.54 8.87
CA PRO A 497 10.45 1.70 7.74
C PRO A 497 9.72 1.64 6.39
N ARG A 498 10.21 2.44 5.45
CA ARG A 498 9.81 2.44 4.05
C ARG A 498 11.03 2.23 3.18
N ASP A 499 10.96 1.17 2.38
CA ASP A 499 11.95 0.75 1.41
C ASP A 499 11.24 0.25 0.14
N PRO A 500 11.94 -0.08 -0.95
CA PRO A 500 11.31 -0.52 -2.19
C PRO A 500 10.47 -1.80 -2.08
N LYS A 501 10.54 -2.53 -0.94
CA LYS A 501 9.81 -3.77 -0.67
C LYS A 501 8.70 -3.63 0.37
N SER A 502 8.49 -2.43 0.90
CA SER A 502 7.56 -2.19 2.02
C SER A 502 6.09 -2.38 1.65
N PHE A 503 5.75 -2.26 0.37
CA PHE A 503 4.44 -2.62 -0.16
C PHE A 503 4.53 -3.95 -0.91
N ALA A 504 3.55 -4.84 -0.68
CA ALA A 504 3.58 -6.17 -1.26
C ALA A 504 3.58 -6.11 -2.79
N LYS A 505 4.50 -6.83 -3.43
CA LYS A 505 4.42 -7.18 -4.87
C LYS A 505 3.36 -8.25 -5.16
N ASN A 506 2.53 -8.60 -4.18
CA ASN A 506 1.50 -9.59 -4.37
C ASN A 506 0.39 -8.96 -5.21
N GLY A 507 0.32 -9.39 -6.48
CA GLY A 507 -0.73 -9.05 -7.45
C GLY A 507 -2.13 -9.52 -7.07
N LYS A 508 -2.52 -9.33 -5.81
CA LYS A 508 -3.88 -9.57 -5.31
C LYS A 508 -4.47 -8.43 -4.49
N ASP A 509 -3.73 -7.38 -4.12
CA ASP A 509 -4.32 -6.29 -3.33
C ASP A 509 -3.98 -4.86 -3.80
N LEU A 510 -3.36 -4.72 -4.97
CA LEU A 510 -3.40 -3.46 -5.73
C LEU A 510 -4.64 -3.42 -6.62
N ALA A 511 -5.12 -4.57 -7.08
CA ALA A 511 -6.41 -4.66 -7.76
C ALA A 511 -7.53 -4.33 -6.76
N GLU A 512 -7.56 -4.90 -5.56
CA GLU A 512 -8.57 -4.59 -4.53
C GLU A 512 -8.42 -3.20 -3.90
N ALA A 513 -7.20 -2.71 -3.62
CA ALA A 513 -7.03 -1.35 -3.07
C ALA A 513 -7.18 -0.25 -4.13
N SER A 514 -6.67 -0.44 -5.36
CA SER A 514 -6.98 0.48 -6.47
C SER A 514 -8.41 0.33 -6.95
N MET A 515 -9.05 -0.85 -6.85
CA MET A 515 -10.49 -0.99 -7.04
C MET A 515 -11.26 -0.34 -5.90
N SER A 516 -10.86 -0.42 -4.63
CA SER A 516 -11.59 0.23 -3.53
C SER A 516 -11.51 1.76 -3.65
N ALA A 517 -10.37 2.31 -4.06
CA ALA A 517 -10.20 3.72 -4.35
C ALA A 517 -10.84 4.17 -5.68
N ALA A 518 -10.84 3.33 -6.72
CA ALA A 518 -11.51 3.60 -8.01
C ALA A 518 -13.04 3.40 -7.93
N MET A 519 -13.51 2.40 -7.18
CA MET A 519 -14.92 2.13 -6.86
C MET A 519 -15.50 3.20 -5.94
N ALA A 520 -14.67 3.92 -5.16
CA ALA A 520 -15.10 5.12 -4.44
C ALA A 520 -15.38 6.31 -5.38
N MET A 521 -14.94 6.28 -6.65
CA MET A 521 -15.09 7.39 -7.59
C MET A 521 -16.01 7.11 -8.80
N VAL A 522 -16.47 5.87 -9.02
CA VAL A 522 -17.36 5.56 -10.16
C VAL A 522 -18.38 4.46 -9.79
N LEU A 523 -19.64 4.91 -9.55
CA LEU A 523 -20.88 4.16 -9.32
C LEU A 523 -20.88 3.18 -8.11
N HIS A 524 -21.73 3.47 -7.12
CA HIS A 524 -21.98 2.62 -5.96
C HIS A 524 -22.36 1.20 -6.40
N GLY A 525 -21.49 0.21 -6.19
CA GLY A 525 -21.88 -1.18 -6.33
C GLY A 525 -22.87 -1.58 -5.23
N PRO A 526 -23.97 -2.28 -5.54
CA PRO A 526 -24.94 -2.69 -4.53
C PRO A 526 -24.30 -3.64 -3.50
N GLU A 527 -24.64 -3.44 -2.21
CA GLU A 527 -24.19 -4.27 -1.09
C GLU A 527 -24.90 -5.64 -1.02
N GLU A 528 -25.85 -5.87 -1.92
CA GLU A 528 -26.65 -7.09 -2.08
C GLU A 528 -25.74 -8.31 -2.36
N LYS A 529 -25.93 -9.39 -1.60
CA LYS A 529 -25.12 -10.63 -1.70
C LYS A 529 -26.03 -11.83 -1.82
N THR A 530 -25.65 -12.88 -2.56
CA THR A 530 -26.40 -14.16 -2.55
C THR A 530 -26.04 -15.06 -1.35
N PHE A 531 -25.15 -14.61 -0.46
CA PHE A 531 -24.76 -15.35 0.73
C PHE A 531 -24.64 -14.46 1.96
N GLN A 532 -25.36 -14.82 3.03
CA GLN A 532 -25.12 -14.35 4.39
C GLN A 532 -25.05 -15.56 5.33
N GLU A 533 -23.98 -15.64 6.11
CA GLU A 533 -23.75 -16.79 6.99
C GLU A 533 -24.79 -16.81 8.12
N GLY A 534 -25.56 -17.89 8.22
CA GLY A 534 -26.56 -18.07 9.27
C GLY A 534 -27.94 -17.44 9.02
N HIS A 535 -28.16 -16.78 7.87
CA HIS A 535 -29.43 -16.13 7.54
C HIS A 535 -29.91 -16.51 6.12
N PRO A 536 -31.11 -17.11 5.95
CA PRO A 536 -31.73 -17.21 4.63
C PRO A 536 -32.15 -15.82 4.14
N HIS A 537 -32.09 -15.59 2.83
CA HIS A 537 -32.55 -14.33 2.24
C HIS A 537 -34.05 -14.14 2.45
N GLY A 538 -34.42 -12.95 2.94
CA GLY A 538 -35.82 -12.57 3.15
C GLY A 538 -36.52 -12.20 1.83
N ASP A 539 -35.92 -11.30 1.07
CA ASP A 539 -36.38 -10.85 -0.25
C ASP A 539 -35.32 -11.18 -1.31
N LEU A 540 -35.74 -11.42 -2.57
CA LEU A 540 -34.82 -11.72 -3.67
C LEU A 540 -34.13 -10.42 -4.14
N PRO A 541 -32.79 -10.38 -4.23
CA PRO A 541 -32.07 -9.21 -4.73
C PRO A 541 -32.53 -8.80 -6.14
N PRO A 542 -32.54 -7.50 -6.50
CA PRO A 542 -32.74 -7.06 -7.88
C PRO A 542 -31.78 -7.77 -8.84
N LEU A 543 -32.22 -8.04 -10.06
CA LEU A 543 -31.41 -8.82 -11.01
C LEU A 543 -30.20 -8.01 -11.49
N GLU A 544 -30.43 -6.72 -11.73
CA GLU A 544 -29.47 -5.70 -12.14
C GLU A 544 -28.33 -5.62 -11.12
N ASP A 545 -28.67 -5.61 -9.83
CA ASP A 545 -27.69 -5.59 -8.74
C ASP A 545 -26.81 -6.85 -8.74
N LEU A 546 -27.42 -8.02 -8.96
CA LEU A 546 -26.67 -9.27 -9.07
C LEU A 546 -25.74 -9.29 -10.30
N ILE A 547 -26.13 -8.67 -11.41
CA ILE A 547 -25.30 -8.54 -12.60
C ILE A 547 -24.10 -7.62 -12.31
N ALA A 548 -24.33 -6.48 -11.65
CA ALA A 548 -23.27 -5.55 -11.27
C ALA A 548 -22.33 -6.13 -10.19
N HIS A 549 -22.79 -7.12 -9.41
CA HIS A 549 -21.99 -7.73 -8.35
C HIS A 549 -21.26 -9.01 -8.79
N TYR A 550 -21.94 -9.94 -9.46
CA TYR A 550 -21.43 -11.27 -9.83
C TYR A 550 -21.29 -11.49 -11.34
N GLY A 551 -21.87 -10.61 -12.15
CA GLY A 551 -22.06 -10.84 -13.58
C GLY A 551 -20.89 -10.42 -14.47
N ASP A 552 -20.95 -10.92 -15.70
CA ASP A 552 -20.11 -10.54 -16.82
C ASP A 552 -20.98 -10.06 -18.00
N SER A 553 -20.37 -9.72 -19.13
CA SER A 553 -20.98 -9.09 -20.31
C SER A 553 -22.23 -9.83 -20.84
N THR A 554 -22.27 -11.15 -20.69
CA THR A 554 -23.39 -11.98 -21.16
C THR A 554 -24.61 -11.83 -20.25
N ASN A 555 -24.40 -11.69 -18.94
CA ASN A 555 -25.45 -11.57 -17.92
C ASN A 555 -26.26 -10.28 -18.06
N THR A 556 -25.65 -9.20 -18.56
CA THR A 556 -26.36 -7.93 -18.85
C THR A 556 -27.48 -8.09 -19.87
N SER A 557 -27.62 -9.26 -20.49
CA SER A 557 -28.72 -9.58 -21.39
C SER A 557 -29.98 -10.05 -20.69
N TRP A 558 -29.89 -10.53 -19.45
CA TRP A 558 -30.99 -11.17 -18.75
C TRP A 558 -32.13 -10.22 -18.34
N ILE A 559 -31.88 -8.91 -18.37
CA ILE A 559 -32.86 -7.85 -18.15
C ILE A 559 -33.81 -7.67 -19.35
N ASP A 560 -33.44 -8.19 -20.52
CA ASP A 560 -34.28 -8.10 -21.71
C ASP A 560 -35.50 -9.02 -21.56
N PRO A 561 -36.75 -8.54 -21.83
CA PRO A 561 -37.97 -9.31 -21.60
C PRO A 561 -38.05 -10.65 -22.35
N ALA A 562 -37.22 -10.86 -23.38
CA ALA A 562 -37.16 -12.13 -24.09
C ALA A 562 -36.42 -13.25 -23.31
N TRP A 563 -35.85 -12.94 -22.15
CA TRP A 563 -35.17 -13.91 -21.27
C TRP A 563 -36.11 -14.45 -20.21
N THR A 564 -35.97 -15.75 -19.91
CA THR A 564 -36.53 -16.33 -18.69
C THR A 564 -35.42 -16.40 -17.64
N VAL A 565 -35.63 -15.79 -16.49
CA VAL A 565 -34.65 -15.82 -15.39
C VAL A 565 -35.19 -16.70 -14.27
N TRP A 566 -34.53 -17.84 -14.05
CA TRP A 566 -34.78 -18.67 -12.88
C TRP A 566 -34.11 -18.04 -11.66
N ARG A 567 -34.82 -17.99 -10.53
CA ARG A 567 -34.34 -17.44 -9.25
C ARG A 567 -34.38 -18.52 -8.18
N ASP A 568 -33.28 -18.71 -7.45
CA ASP A 568 -33.26 -19.61 -6.30
C ASP A 568 -33.79 -18.89 -5.05
N THR A 569 -34.91 -19.38 -4.53
CA THR A 569 -35.54 -18.81 -3.32
C THR A 569 -34.74 -19.03 -2.05
N LYS A 570 -33.76 -19.95 -2.05
CA LYS A 570 -32.92 -20.21 -0.86
C LYS A 570 -31.70 -19.29 -0.79
N THR A 571 -31.11 -18.98 -1.94
CA THR A 571 -29.83 -18.26 -2.03
C THR A 571 -29.94 -16.89 -2.69
N GLY A 572 -31.06 -16.55 -3.32
CA GLY A 572 -31.20 -15.32 -4.10
C GLY A 572 -30.55 -15.38 -5.49
N ALA A 573 -29.84 -16.47 -5.81
CA ALA A 573 -29.10 -16.64 -7.06
C ALA A 573 -30.00 -16.61 -8.31
N ALA A 574 -29.40 -16.37 -9.48
CA ALA A 574 -30.12 -16.28 -10.74
C ALA A 574 -29.41 -17.03 -11.89
N VAL A 575 -30.22 -17.61 -12.79
CA VAL A 575 -29.76 -18.19 -14.07
C VAL A 575 -30.72 -17.77 -15.19
N GLY A 576 -30.22 -17.04 -16.19
CA GLY A 576 -30.98 -16.65 -17.38
C GLY A 576 -30.90 -17.69 -18.50
N TYR A 577 -32.05 -18.04 -19.08
CA TYR A 577 -32.16 -18.99 -20.16
C TYR A 577 -33.30 -18.66 -21.14
N ILE A 578 -33.20 -19.20 -22.36
CA ILE A 578 -34.23 -19.12 -23.39
C ILE A 578 -34.74 -20.54 -23.70
N THR A 579 -36.06 -20.69 -23.78
CA THR A 579 -36.67 -21.96 -24.16
C THR A 579 -36.84 -22.01 -25.67
N GLN A 580 -36.21 -22.98 -26.34
CA GLN A 580 -36.34 -23.18 -27.78
C GLN A 580 -36.56 -24.66 -28.08
N SER A 581 -37.71 -24.98 -28.70
CA SER A 581 -38.18 -26.36 -28.88
C SER A 581 -38.26 -27.14 -27.56
N HIS A 582 -37.36 -28.11 -27.34
CA HIS A 582 -37.27 -28.92 -26.11
C HIS A 582 -35.98 -28.62 -25.32
N PHE A 583 -35.33 -27.48 -25.59
CA PHE A 583 -34.08 -27.09 -24.95
C PHE A 583 -34.28 -25.85 -24.07
N ALA A 584 -33.57 -25.83 -22.94
CA ALA A 584 -33.31 -24.63 -22.15
C ALA A 584 -31.87 -24.20 -22.43
N VAL A 585 -31.70 -23.13 -23.20
CA VAL A 585 -30.40 -22.60 -23.58
C VAL A 585 -30.03 -21.48 -22.62
N ALA A 586 -29.18 -21.78 -21.65
CA ALA A 586 -28.66 -20.81 -20.70
C ALA A 586 -27.45 -20.08 -21.30
N PHE A 587 -27.30 -18.80 -20.99
CA PHE A 587 -26.13 -18.01 -21.41
C PHE A 587 -25.57 -17.22 -20.23
N GLY A 588 -24.25 -17.24 -20.07
CA GLY A 588 -23.58 -16.52 -18.97
C GLY A 588 -23.47 -17.35 -17.70
N ASN A 589 -22.58 -16.93 -16.80
CA ASN A 589 -22.35 -17.60 -15.53
C ASN A 589 -23.57 -17.47 -14.60
N PRO A 590 -23.85 -18.43 -13.71
CA PRO A 590 -24.79 -18.22 -12.60
C PRO A 590 -24.41 -16.99 -11.78
N LEU A 591 -25.39 -16.15 -11.45
CA LEU A 591 -25.16 -14.99 -10.57
C LEU A 591 -25.25 -15.44 -9.12
N CYS A 592 -24.12 -15.82 -8.54
CA CYS A 592 -23.99 -16.24 -7.15
C CYS A 592 -22.54 -16.20 -6.66
N GLU A 593 -22.36 -16.23 -5.35
CA GLU A 593 -21.07 -16.49 -4.72
C GLU A 593 -20.44 -17.80 -5.19
N GLN A 594 -19.13 -17.79 -5.41
CA GLN A 594 -18.38 -18.91 -5.97
C GLN A 594 -18.57 -20.21 -5.17
N LYS A 595 -18.64 -20.12 -3.84
CA LYS A 595 -18.88 -21.28 -2.96
C LYS A 595 -20.27 -21.91 -3.08
N GLN A 596 -21.25 -21.19 -3.64
CA GLN A 596 -22.62 -21.68 -3.87
C GLN A 596 -22.79 -22.28 -5.27
N MET A 597 -21.85 -22.05 -6.19
CA MET A 597 -21.96 -22.34 -7.63
C MET A 597 -22.50 -23.75 -7.94
N LEU A 598 -21.89 -24.80 -7.36
CA LEU A 598 -22.32 -26.18 -7.57
C LEU A 598 -23.76 -26.43 -7.07
N GLY A 599 -24.12 -25.85 -5.93
CA GLY A 599 -25.47 -25.96 -5.37
C GLY A 599 -26.52 -25.27 -6.26
N VAL A 600 -26.21 -24.06 -6.73
CA VAL A 600 -27.07 -23.26 -7.62
C VAL A 600 -27.28 -23.97 -8.96
N ILE A 601 -26.20 -24.49 -9.58
CA ILE A 601 -26.27 -25.24 -10.82
C ILE A 601 -27.18 -26.47 -10.65
N ASN A 602 -27.00 -27.26 -9.59
CA ASN A 602 -27.82 -28.45 -9.36
C ASN A 602 -29.32 -28.10 -9.16
N ALA A 603 -29.61 -27.05 -8.40
CA ALA A 603 -30.98 -26.58 -8.20
C ALA A 603 -31.63 -26.09 -9.51
N TYR A 604 -30.88 -25.38 -10.37
CA TYR A 604 -31.35 -24.99 -11.69
C TYR A 604 -31.60 -26.21 -12.59
N LEU A 605 -30.70 -27.20 -12.61
CA LEU A 605 -30.88 -28.40 -13.43
C LEU A 605 -32.11 -29.22 -13.02
N GLN A 606 -32.37 -29.32 -11.72
CA GLN A 606 -33.61 -29.92 -11.20
C GLN A 606 -34.85 -29.19 -11.74
N HIS A 607 -34.84 -27.85 -11.72
CA HIS A 607 -35.93 -27.05 -12.28
C HIS A 607 -36.16 -27.30 -13.78
N ILE A 608 -35.07 -27.45 -14.56
CA ILE A 608 -35.14 -27.75 -15.99
C ILE A 608 -35.68 -29.17 -16.25
N GLU A 609 -35.31 -30.14 -15.42
CA GLU A 609 -35.81 -31.50 -15.49
C GLU A 609 -37.32 -31.56 -15.20
N GLU A 610 -37.80 -30.84 -14.18
CA GLU A 610 -39.24 -30.72 -13.87
C GLU A 610 -40.03 -30.14 -15.04
N LYS A 611 -39.43 -29.21 -15.80
CA LYS A 611 -40.00 -28.63 -17.03
C LYS A 611 -39.86 -29.53 -18.26
N LYS A 612 -39.23 -30.71 -18.14
CA LYS A 612 -38.97 -31.67 -19.24
C LYS A 612 -38.17 -31.05 -20.40
N LEU A 613 -37.24 -30.16 -20.08
CA LEU A 613 -36.36 -29.50 -21.04
C LEU A 613 -34.95 -30.11 -20.99
N LYS A 614 -34.21 -30.00 -22.09
CA LYS A 614 -32.80 -30.41 -22.17
C LYS A 614 -31.90 -29.19 -21.97
N PRO A 615 -31.00 -29.18 -20.98
CA PRO A 615 -30.15 -28.02 -20.75
C PRO A 615 -28.97 -27.98 -21.72
N VAL A 616 -28.64 -26.78 -22.18
CA VAL A 616 -27.39 -26.43 -22.87
C VAL A 616 -26.93 -25.10 -22.30
N TRP A 617 -25.64 -24.98 -21.97
CA TRP A 617 -25.08 -23.78 -21.36
C TRP A 617 -24.03 -23.16 -22.28
N CYS A 618 -24.20 -21.89 -22.62
CA CYS A 618 -23.37 -21.17 -23.59
C CYS A 618 -22.72 -19.94 -22.93
N CYS A 619 -21.62 -19.45 -23.52
CA CYS A 619 -20.97 -18.20 -23.13
C CYS A 619 -20.68 -18.12 -21.62
N ILE A 620 -20.13 -19.20 -21.06
CA ILE A 620 -19.70 -19.25 -19.66
C ILE A 620 -18.19 -19.13 -19.55
N GLY A 621 -17.73 -18.62 -18.40
CA GLY A 621 -16.33 -18.57 -18.04
C GLY A 621 -15.81 -19.91 -17.52
N GLN A 622 -14.51 -19.95 -17.26
CA GLN A 622 -13.80 -21.16 -16.83
C GLN A 622 -14.34 -21.74 -15.52
N GLU A 623 -14.78 -20.90 -14.58
CA GLU A 623 -15.24 -21.37 -13.26
C GLU A 623 -16.52 -22.20 -13.36
N THR A 624 -17.51 -21.71 -14.11
CA THR A 624 -18.76 -22.44 -14.38
C THR A 624 -18.49 -23.69 -15.22
N GLU A 625 -17.59 -23.58 -16.21
CA GLU A 625 -17.22 -24.72 -17.04
C GLU A 625 -16.62 -25.87 -16.23
N ARG A 626 -15.69 -25.59 -15.31
CA ARG A 626 -15.11 -26.61 -14.42
C ARG A 626 -16.18 -27.35 -13.63
N VAL A 627 -17.16 -26.63 -13.07
CA VAL A 627 -18.26 -27.28 -12.34
C VAL A 627 -19.08 -28.20 -13.25
N LEU A 628 -19.41 -27.75 -14.47
CA LEU A 628 -20.17 -28.57 -15.41
C LEU A 628 -19.36 -29.78 -15.94
N ALA A 629 -18.08 -29.58 -16.25
CA ALA A 629 -17.22 -30.58 -16.89
C ALA A 629 -16.63 -31.58 -15.88
N GLU A 630 -16.07 -31.12 -14.77
CA GLU A 630 -15.37 -31.95 -13.79
C GLU A 630 -16.37 -32.64 -12.86
N GLU A 631 -17.28 -31.88 -12.23
CA GLU A 631 -18.22 -32.41 -11.22
C GLU A 631 -19.43 -33.11 -11.84
N LEU A 632 -19.97 -32.57 -12.94
CA LEU A 632 -21.16 -33.12 -13.61
C LEU A 632 -20.85 -33.94 -14.86
N HIS A 633 -19.58 -34.04 -15.26
CA HIS A 633 -19.12 -34.81 -16.42
C HIS A 633 -19.77 -34.38 -17.75
N TRP A 634 -20.08 -33.09 -17.91
CA TRP A 634 -20.55 -32.54 -19.17
C TRP A 634 -19.41 -32.44 -20.19
N SER A 635 -19.77 -32.38 -21.47
CA SER A 635 -18.85 -32.07 -22.55
C SER A 635 -18.70 -30.56 -22.69
N ALA A 636 -17.47 -30.07 -22.95
CA ALA A 636 -17.19 -28.66 -23.15
C ALA A 636 -16.45 -28.38 -24.48
N ILE A 637 -16.84 -27.32 -25.17
CA ILE A 637 -16.20 -26.81 -26.39
C ILE A 637 -16.02 -25.30 -26.32
N ILE A 638 -15.00 -24.76 -27.00
CA ILE A 638 -14.80 -23.31 -27.17
C ILE A 638 -15.19 -22.96 -28.61
N ALA A 639 -16.13 -22.03 -28.74
CA ALA A 639 -16.59 -21.51 -30.04
C ALA A 639 -16.86 -19.99 -30.02
N VAL A 640 -16.66 -19.35 -28.87
CA VAL A 640 -16.94 -17.93 -28.63
C VAL A 640 -15.82 -17.40 -27.73
N ALA A 641 -15.44 -16.14 -27.89
CA ALA A 641 -14.52 -15.45 -27.00
C ALA A 641 -15.11 -14.11 -26.56
N GLU A 642 -14.86 -13.73 -25.32
CA GLU A 642 -15.15 -12.41 -24.78
C GLU A 642 -14.07 -11.43 -25.25
N GLU A 643 -14.44 -10.32 -25.89
CA GLU A 643 -13.47 -9.38 -26.48
C GLU A 643 -13.08 -8.30 -25.47
N ARG A 644 -12.10 -8.62 -24.62
CA ARG A 644 -11.64 -7.77 -23.52
C ARG A 644 -10.54 -6.81 -23.93
N LEU A 645 -10.40 -5.71 -23.20
CA LEU A 645 -9.26 -4.81 -23.26
C LEU A 645 -8.88 -4.36 -21.84
N ASN A 646 -7.64 -3.89 -21.69
CA ASN A 646 -7.17 -3.21 -20.49
C ASN A 646 -7.05 -1.71 -20.77
N PRO A 647 -8.00 -0.88 -20.31
CA PRO A 647 -8.00 0.56 -20.57
C PRO A 647 -6.75 1.31 -20.09
N ILE A 648 -6.02 0.80 -19.11
CA ILE A 648 -4.76 1.42 -18.62
C ILE A 648 -3.61 1.18 -19.59
N GLU A 649 -3.60 0.05 -20.29
CA GLU A 649 -2.50 -0.36 -21.16
C GLU A 649 -2.72 0.03 -22.63
N VAL A 650 -3.95 0.42 -22.99
CA VAL A 650 -4.34 0.67 -24.38
C VAL A 650 -4.72 2.13 -24.58
N ASP A 651 -4.00 2.82 -25.47
CA ASP A 651 -4.43 4.07 -26.08
C ASP A 651 -4.73 3.83 -27.57
N PRO A 652 -6.02 3.73 -27.97
CA PRO A 652 -6.40 3.43 -29.35
C PRO A 652 -5.88 4.45 -30.38
N ALA A 653 -5.77 5.74 -30.02
CA ALA A 653 -5.28 6.76 -30.93
C ALA A 653 -3.76 6.72 -31.11
N SER A 654 -3.02 6.24 -30.11
CA SER A 654 -1.58 6.01 -30.21
C SER A 654 -1.26 4.70 -30.93
N ASN A 655 -2.10 3.67 -30.76
CA ASN A 655 -1.85 2.31 -31.24
C ASN A 655 -2.26 2.06 -32.70
N ASP A 656 -3.30 2.74 -33.22
CA ASP A 656 -3.80 2.54 -34.60
C ASP A 656 -3.86 3.87 -35.40
N LYS A 657 -3.06 3.95 -36.48
CA LYS A 657 -2.98 5.13 -37.36
C LYS A 657 -4.32 5.48 -38.03
N THR A 658 -5.17 4.50 -38.29
CA THR A 658 -6.50 4.67 -38.89
C THR A 658 -7.46 5.28 -37.87
N VAL A 659 -7.45 4.79 -36.63
CA VAL A 659 -8.23 5.35 -35.52
C VAL A 659 -7.84 6.81 -35.32
N ARG A 660 -6.54 7.10 -35.15
CA ARG A 660 -6.03 8.48 -35.00
C ARG A 660 -6.51 9.44 -36.09
N ARG A 661 -6.44 9.00 -37.37
CA ARG A 661 -6.88 9.81 -38.51
C ARG A 661 -8.38 10.09 -38.47
N LYS A 662 -9.19 9.11 -38.07
CA LYS A 662 -10.65 9.27 -37.95
C LYS A 662 -11.04 10.16 -36.78
N VAL A 663 -10.36 10.03 -35.63
CA VAL A 663 -10.54 10.90 -34.47
C VAL A 663 -10.27 12.36 -34.85
N HIS A 664 -9.10 12.67 -35.41
CA HIS A 664 -8.78 14.05 -35.83
C HIS A 664 -9.68 14.60 -36.92
N ARG A 665 -10.27 13.72 -37.74
CA ARG A 665 -11.27 14.13 -38.74
C ARG A 665 -12.57 14.51 -38.06
N ALA A 666 -13.09 13.68 -37.15
CA ALA A 666 -14.31 13.97 -36.40
C ALA A 666 -14.18 15.26 -35.59
N GLU A 667 -13.03 15.48 -34.94
CA GLU A 667 -12.71 16.74 -34.24
C GLU A 667 -12.76 17.95 -35.19
N ARG A 668 -12.17 17.85 -36.37
CA ARG A 668 -12.18 18.91 -37.39
C ARG A 668 -13.56 19.17 -37.98
N ASP A 669 -14.36 18.12 -38.14
CA ASP A 669 -15.73 18.19 -38.63
C ASP A 669 -16.71 18.70 -37.54
N GLY A 670 -16.20 19.04 -36.36
CA GLY A 670 -16.93 19.73 -35.29
C GLY A 670 -17.65 18.80 -34.32
N VAL A 671 -17.31 17.51 -34.29
CA VAL A 671 -17.92 16.54 -33.36
C VAL A 671 -17.49 16.87 -31.93
N LYS A 672 -18.45 16.90 -30.99
CA LYS A 672 -18.20 17.09 -29.55
C LYS A 672 -18.78 15.94 -28.76
N ILE A 673 -18.04 15.47 -27.76
CA ILE A 673 -18.46 14.38 -26.86
C ILE A 673 -19.05 14.98 -25.60
N ILE A 674 -20.17 14.43 -25.16
CA ILE A 674 -20.92 14.81 -23.96
C ILE A 674 -21.06 13.56 -23.09
N GLU A 675 -20.68 13.71 -21.81
CA GLU A 675 -20.87 12.71 -20.76
C GLU A 675 -22.13 13.09 -19.97
N ILE A 676 -22.94 12.10 -19.62
CA ILE A 676 -24.11 12.29 -18.77
C ILE A 676 -23.73 11.87 -17.35
N ASP A 677 -23.81 12.82 -16.41
CA ASP A 677 -23.62 12.57 -14.99
C ASP A 677 -24.94 12.12 -14.35
N GLY A 678 -25.06 10.83 -14.01
CA GLY A 678 -26.27 10.24 -13.42
C GLY A 678 -27.31 9.84 -14.47
N GLU A 679 -28.60 10.00 -14.14
CA GLU A 679 -29.67 9.68 -15.08
C GLU A 679 -29.81 10.75 -16.17
N PRO A 680 -29.97 10.35 -17.45
CA PRO A 680 -30.24 11.30 -18.54
C PRO A 680 -31.49 12.14 -18.27
N GLU A 681 -31.40 13.47 -18.44
CA GLU A 681 -32.56 14.35 -18.45
C GLU A 681 -33.58 13.90 -19.51
N ASP A 682 -34.88 14.06 -19.23
CA ASP A 682 -35.96 13.51 -20.07
C ASP A 682 -35.88 13.97 -21.53
N ASP A 683 -35.46 15.22 -21.79
CA ASP A 683 -35.35 15.75 -23.14
C ASP A 683 -34.17 15.14 -23.93
N ILE A 684 -33.04 14.88 -23.27
CA ILE A 684 -31.88 14.20 -23.83
C ILE A 684 -32.20 12.73 -24.05
N ARG A 685 -32.86 12.07 -23.07
CA ARG A 685 -33.33 10.69 -23.19
C ARG A 685 -34.20 10.53 -24.43
N GLN A 686 -35.23 11.37 -24.59
CA GLN A 686 -36.14 11.29 -25.73
C GLN A 686 -35.40 11.46 -27.07
N LYS A 687 -34.50 12.44 -27.17
CA LYS A 687 -33.68 12.67 -28.39
C LYS A 687 -32.82 11.44 -28.71
N LEU A 688 -32.22 10.80 -27.71
CA LEU A 688 -31.38 9.62 -27.92
C LEU A 688 -32.22 8.38 -28.27
N GLU A 689 -33.40 8.21 -27.69
CA GLU A 689 -34.35 7.15 -28.03
C GLU A 689 -34.83 7.27 -29.49
N GLU A 690 -35.20 8.47 -29.93
CA GLU A 690 -35.57 8.75 -31.33
C GLU A 690 -34.42 8.36 -32.28
N ARG A 691 -33.18 8.70 -31.93
CA ARG A 691 -31.99 8.35 -32.73
C ARG A 691 -31.67 6.85 -32.71
N CYS A 692 -31.92 6.16 -31.60
CA CYS A 692 -31.85 4.71 -31.52
C CYS A 692 -32.91 4.04 -32.41
N GLN A 693 -34.13 4.58 -32.47
CA GLN A 693 -35.18 4.10 -33.35
C GLN A 693 -34.81 4.30 -34.83
N GLU A 694 -34.37 5.49 -35.20
CA GLU A 694 -33.88 5.78 -36.56
C GLU A 694 -32.76 4.82 -36.98
N TRP A 695 -31.81 4.57 -36.07
CA TRP A 695 -30.73 3.61 -36.31
C TRP A 695 -31.24 2.19 -36.53
N SER A 696 -32.24 1.77 -35.76
CA SER A 696 -32.86 0.45 -35.89
C SER A 696 -33.55 0.28 -37.24
N GLU A 697 -34.29 1.29 -37.71
CA GLU A 697 -35.02 1.29 -38.99
C GLU A 697 -34.09 1.28 -40.22
N HIS A 698 -32.91 1.92 -40.13
CA HIS A 698 -31.96 2.02 -41.24
C HIS A 698 -30.99 0.83 -41.33
N ARG A 699 -31.00 -0.08 -40.35
CA ARG A 699 -30.07 -1.20 -40.29
C ARG A 699 -30.44 -2.30 -41.29
N LYS A 700 -29.45 -2.85 -42.00
CA LYS A 700 -29.61 -3.97 -42.95
C LYS A 700 -28.90 -5.23 -42.44
N GLY A 701 -29.55 -6.39 -42.56
CA GLY A 701 -28.98 -7.72 -42.25
C GLY A 701 -29.63 -8.44 -41.05
N THR A 702 -29.50 -9.77 -41.01
CA THR A 702 -30.01 -10.62 -39.92
C THR A 702 -29.26 -10.34 -38.62
N GLN A 703 -30.00 -10.01 -37.54
CA GLN A 703 -29.38 -9.73 -36.26
C GLN A 703 -29.18 -11.00 -35.45
N ILE A 704 -27.94 -11.24 -35.01
CA ILE A 704 -27.57 -12.24 -34.01
C ILE A 704 -27.01 -11.46 -32.84
N HIS A 705 -27.81 -11.33 -31.78
CA HIS A 705 -27.46 -10.64 -30.54
C HIS A 705 -28.24 -11.23 -29.38
N LEU A 706 -27.75 -11.01 -28.16
CA LEU A 706 -28.41 -11.48 -26.94
C LEU A 706 -29.45 -10.47 -26.38
N THR A 707 -29.39 -9.20 -26.83
CA THR A 707 -30.26 -8.10 -26.37
C THR A 707 -30.73 -7.17 -27.48
N GLY A 708 -31.97 -6.70 -27.36
CA GLY A 708 -32.47 -5.56 -28.14
C GLY A 708 -31.73 -4.25 -27.81
N VAL A 709 -31.94 -3.21 -28.62
CA VAL A 709 -31.38 -1.87 -28.36
C VAL A 709 -32.27 -1.16 -27.34
N ARG A 710 -31.94 -1.32 -26.06
CA ARG A 710 -32.70 -0.79 -24.92
C ARG A 710 -31.77 -0.02 -23.97
N PRO A 711 -31.20 1.12 -24.41
CA PRO A 711 -30.10 1.79 -23.72
C PRO A 711 -30.47 2.34 -22.34
N PHE A 712 -31.76 2.55 -22.04
CA PHE A 712 -32.22 3.14 -20.78
C PHE A 712 -32.89 2.16 -19.80
N ASP A 713 -32.90 0.86 -20.09
CA ASP A 713 -33.15 -0.12 -19.02
C ASP A 713 -31.99 -0.04 -18.00
N ASP A 714 -32.19 -0.26 -16.70
CA ASP A 714 -31.09 -0.29 -15.71
C ASP A 714 -30.16 0.95 -15.76
N THR A 715 -30.73 2.16 -15.65
CA THR A 715 -29.98 3.43 -15.61
C THR A 715 -29.03 3.52 -14.44
N GLN A 716 -29.33 2.82 -13.34
CA GLN A 716 -28.53 2.79 -12.12
C GLN A 716 -27.11 2.25 -12.37
N HIS A 717 -26.95 1.22 -13.19
CA HIS A 717 -25.67 0.57 -13.46
C HIS A 717 -25.10 0.93 -14.83
N ARG A 718 -25.57 2.02 -15.43
CA ARG A 718 -25.13 2.46 -16.76
C ARG A 718 -24.48 3.83 -16.74
N LYS A 719 -23.51 4.00 -17.64
CA LYS A 719 -22.96 5.31 -17.99
C LYS A 719 -23.19 5.63 -19.44
N TYR A 720 -23.52 6.88 -19.70
CA TYR A 720 -23.91 7.34 -21.02
C TYR A 720 -22.95 8.39 -21.53
N PHE A 721 -22.50 8.19 -22.76
CA PHE A 721 -21.74 9.15 -23.53
C PHE A 721 -22.44 9.29 -24.88
N TYR A 722 -22.59 10.52 -25.36
CA TYR A 722 -23.04 10.74 -26.73
C TYR A 722 -22.20 11.82 -27.40
N ALA A 723 -22.15 11.79 -28.73
CA ALA A 723 -21.49 12.79 -29.53
C ALA A 723 -22.53 13.60 -30.29
N VAL A 724 -22.31 14.90 -30.41
CA VAL A 724 -23.09 15.79 -31.27
C VAL A 724 -22.25 16.27 -32.44
N ASP A 725 -22.86 16.48 -33.59
CA ASP A 725 -22.22 17.13 -34.73
C ASP A 725 -22.12 18.66 -34.54
N LYS A 726 -21.58 19.35 -35.55
CA LYS A 726 -21.42 20.82 -35.56
C LYS A 726 -22.74 21.59 -35.37
N ASP A 727 -23.88 20.97 -35.69
CA ASP A 727 -25.21 21.55 -35.60
C ASP A 727 -25.91 21.16 -34.27
N GLY A 728 -25.21 20.45 -33.39
CA GLY A 728 -25.71 20.03 -32.07
C GLY A 728 -26.59 18.77 -32.11
N LYS A 729 -26.69 18.08 -33.26
CA LYS A 729 -27.52 16.87 -33.40
C LYS A 729 -26.76 15.63 -32.92
N PRO A 730 -27.36 14.75 -32.08
CA PRO A 730 -26.71 13.51 -31.66
C PRO A 730 -26.33 12.62 -32.86
N CYS A 731 -25.04 12.34 -32.99
CA CYS A 731 -24.46 11.60 -34.11
C CYS A 731 -23.86 10.24 -33.70
N ALA A 732 -23.47 10.05 -32.45
CA ALA A 732 -23.06 8.74 -31.92
C ALA A 732 -23.41 8.60 -30.44
N MET A 733 -23.50 7.37 -29.93
CA MET A 733 -23.71 7.08 -28.51
C MET A 733 -22.91 5.86 -28.07
N VAL A 734 -22.31 5.95 -26.89
CA VAL A 734 -21.68 4.83 -26.19
C VAL A 734 -22.33 4.68 -24.82
N VAL A 735 -22.78 3.47 -24.51
CA VAL A 735 -23.36 3.12 -23.23
C VAL A 735 -22.49 2.05 -22.59
N LEU A 736 -22.00 2.34 -21.40
CA LEU A 736 -21.30 1.37 -20.57
C LEU A 736 -22.28 0.73 -19.60
N ALA A 737 -22.22 -0.59 -19.47
CA ALA A 737 -22.89 -1.34 -18.40
C ALA A 737 -21.84 -1.78 -17.39
N GLN A 738 -22.10 -1.53 -16.11
CA GLN A 738 -21.27 -2.02 -15.01
C GLN A 738 -21.40 -3.56 -14.92
N LEU A 739 -20.25 -4.21 -14.74
CA LEU A 739 -20.15 -5.64 -14.46
C LEU A 739 -19.62 -5.84 -13.04
N SER A 740 -19.43 -7.10 -12.63
CA SER A 740 -18.72 -7.40 -11.40
C SER A 740 -17.35 -6.72 -11.33
N PRO A 741 -16.82 -6.44 -10.13
CA PRO A 741 -15.52 -5.78 -9.97
C PRO A 741 -14.38 -6.47 -10.74
N ALA A 742 -14.43 -7.80 -10.87
CA ALA A 742 -13.47 -8.59 -11.62
C ALA A 742 -13.53 -8.35 -13.15
N HIS A 743 -14.68 -7.94 -13.68
CA HIS A 743 -14.95 -7.78 -15.11
C HIS A 743 -15.10 -6.32 -15.57
N GLY A 744 -15.22 -5.37 -14.64
CA GLY A 744 -15.19 -3.93 -14.91
C GLY A 744 -16.41 -3.42 -15.68
N PHE A 745 -16.24 -2.95 -16.91
CA PHE A 745 -17.33 -2.39 -17.72
C PHE A 745 -17.49 -3.08 -19.07
N GLN A 746 -18.74 -3.30 -19.48
CA GLN A 746 -19.07 -3.66 -20.85
C GLN A 746 -19.37 -2.39 -21.66
N VAL A 747 -18.76 -2.24 -22.84
CA VAL A 747 -19.27 -1.36 -23.89
C VAL A 747 -20.51 -2.02 -24.49
N LYS A 748 -21.66 -1.83 -23.83
CA LYS A 748 -22.91 -2.53 -24.14
C LYS A 748 -23.47 -2.10 -25.50
N TRP A 749 -23.48 -0.80 -25.75
CA TRP A 749 -23.82 -0.24 -27.05
C TRP A 749 -22.80 0.79 -27.49
N ALA A 750 -22.42 0.70 -28.76
CA ALA A 750 -21.62 1.69 -29.48
C ALA A 750 -22.34 1.94 -30.80
N LEU A 751 -23.17 2.97 -30.83
CA LEU A 751 -24.09 3.28 -31.93
C LEU A 751 -23.58 4.50 -32.70
N GLU A 752 -23.37 4.32 -34.00
CA GLU A 752 -23.17 5.42 -34.95
C GLU A 752 -24.50 5.71 -35.65
N PHE A 753 -25.08 6.88 -35.41
CA PHE A 753 -26.42 7.21 -35.91
C PHE A 753 -26.41 7.61 -37.41
N PRO A 754 -27.54 7.45 -38.13
CA PRO A 754 -27.62 7.87 -39.53
C PRO A 754 -27.24 9.35 -39.71
N GLY A 755 -26.35 9.60 -40.68
CA GLY A 755 -25.82 10.93 -40.99
C GLY A 755 -24.63 11.38 -40.13
N ALA A 756 -24.06 10.50 -39.30
CA ALA A 756 -22.92 10.85 -38.45
C ALA A 756 -21.68 11.29 -39.26
N PRO A 757 -20.91 12.29 -38.78
CA PRO A 757 -19.61 12.62 -39.35
C PRO A 757 -18.65 11.41 -39.31
N LEU A 758 -17.82 11.29 -40.34
CA LEU A 758 -16.89 10.16 -40.46
C LEU A 758 -15.87 10.17 -39.31
N GLY A 759 -15.89 9.12 -38.50
CA GLY A 759 -14.99 8.96 -37.35
C GLY A 759 -15.64 9.29 -36.00
N ALA A 760 -16.92 9.67 -35.97
CA ALA A 760 -17.62 10.01 -34.73
C ALA A 760 -17.63 8.87 -33.72
N ILE A 761 -17.86 7.62 -34.17
CA ILE A 761 -17.87 6.45 -33.28
C ILE A 761 -16.47 6.09 -32.77
N GLU A 762 -15.44 6.19 -33.60
CA GLU A 762 -14.06 6.01 -33.14
C GLU A 762 -13.67 7.08 -32.12
N TYR A 763 -14.09 8.33 -32.31
CA TYR A 763 -13.78 9.41 -31.38
C TYR A 763 -14.36 9.19 -29.99
N ILE A 764 -15.66 8.89 -29.90
CA ILE A 764 -16.32 8.65 -28.62
C ILE A 764 -15.77 7.38 -27.93
N LEU A 765 -15.50 6.30 -28.68
CA LEU A 765 -14.92 5.08 -28.09
C LEU A 765 -13.50 5.30 -27.56
N THR A 766 -12.64 6.01 -28.30
CA THR A 766 -11.30 6.37 -27.82
C THR A 766 -11.38 7.23 -26.56
N HIS A 767 -12.30 8.19 -26.50
CA HIS A 767 -12.52 9.02 -25.32
C HIS A 767 -12.98 8.19 -24.12
N VAL A 768 -13.94 7.29 -24.31
CA VAL A 768 -14.49 6.43 -23.26
C VAL A 768 -13.44 5.45 -22.73
N ILE A 769 -12.66 4.82 -23.61
CA ILE A 769 -11.57 3.91 -23.18
C ILE A 769 -10.51 4.68 -22.39
N LYS A 770 -10.11 5.86 -22.87
CA LYS A 770 -9.16 6.72 -22.14
C LYS A 770 -9.70 7.11 -20.76
N LYS A 771 -10.98 7.50 -20.67
CA LYS A 771 -11.67 7.81 -19.40
C LYS A 771 -11.65 6.63 -18.44
N LEU A 772 -11.89 5.41 -18.92
CA LEU A 772 -11.81 4.20 -18.10
C LEU A 772 -10.38 3.95 -17.61
N GLY A 773 -9.37 4.15 -18.47
CA GLY A 773 -7.95 4.04 -18.10
C GLY A 773 -7.51 5.07 -17.07
N ASP A 774 -7.88 6.34 -17.26
CA ASP A 774 -7.63 7.44 -16.33
C ASP A 774 -8.32 7.19 -14.96
N ALA A 775 -9.45 6.47 -14.95
CA ALA A 775 -10.16 6.05 -13.74
C ALA A 775 -9.59 4.78 -13.08
N GLY A 776 -8.51 4.20 -13.61
CA GLY A 776 -7.87 3.00 -13.06
C GLY A 776 -8.61 1.69 -13.35
N ILE A 777 -9.55 1.68 -14.30
CA ILE A 777 -10.26 0.46 -14.72
C ILE A 777 -9.35 -0.43 -15.55
N ARG A 778 -9.07 -1.64 -15.05
CA ARG A 778 -8.14 -2.61 -15.68
C ARG A 778 -8.82 -3.57 -16.64
N CYS A 779 -10.15 -3.65 -16.64
CA CYS A 779 -10.90 -4.57 -17.47
C CYS A 779 -12.12 -3.86 -18.08
N ALA A 780 -12.23 -3.93 -19.40
CA ALA A 780 -13.46 -3.61 -20.10
C ALA A 780 -13.68 -4.60 -21.24
N THR A 781 -14.91 -4.77 -21.71
CA THR A 781 -15.22 -5.71 -22.80
C THR A 781 -16.23 -5.16 -23.80
N PHE A 782 -16.12 -5.56 -25.06
CA PHE A 782 -17.12 -5.31 -26.10
C PHE A 782 -18.20 -6.40 -26.20
N GLY A 783 -18.14 -7.42 -25.35
CA GLY A 783 -19.06 -8.56 -25.40
C GLY A 783 -18.50 -9.74 -26.18
N ALA A 784 -19.25 -10.84 -26.11
CA ALA A 784 -18.99 -12.07 -26.85
C ALA A 784 -18.85 -11.86 -28.37
N GLY A 785 -17.74 -12.32 -28.93
CA GLY A 785 -17.45 -12.45 -30.36
C GLY A 785 -17.28 -13.91 -30.79
N ALA A 786 -17.66 -14.24 -32.02
CA ALA A 786 -17.47 -15.59 -32.55
C ALA A 786 -15.99 -15.86 -32.84
N THR A 787 -15.49 -17.06 -32.52
CA THR A 787 -14.11 -17.44 -32.85
C THR A 787 -14.03 -18.14 -34.22
N ASP A 788 -12.92 -17.94 -34.93
CA ASP A 788 -12.68 -18.51 -36.27
C ASP A 788 -12.58 -20.04 -36.29
N ARG A 789 -12.37 -20.69 -35.13
CA ARG A 789 -12.20 -22.14 -35.00
C ARG A 789 -12.86 -22.68 -33.75
N LEU A 790 -13.49 -23.84 -33.85
CA LEU A 790 -14.05 -24.60 -32.73
C LEU A 790 -12.93 -25.41 -32.06
N GLN A 791 -12.63 -25.14 -30.79
CA GLN A 791 -11.60 -25.85 -30.03
C GLN A 791 -12.23 -26.85 -29.06
N ARG A 792 -11.57 -28.01 -28.92
CA ARG A 792 -11.98 -29.06 -27.97
C ARG A 792 -11.31 -28.81 -26.63
N VAL A 793 -12.09 -28.95 -25.55
CA VAL A 793 -11.60 -28.87 -24.16
C VAL A 793 -11.68 -30.27 -23.52
N GLU A 794 -12.78 -30.62 -22.85
CA GLU A 794 -12.91 -31.86 -22.08
C GLU A 794 -14.11 -32.74 -22.47
N ASN A 795 -14.02 -34.05 -22.21
CA ASN A 795 -15.10 -35.05 -22.35
C ASN A 795 -15.76 -35.21 -23.75
N VAL A 796 -15.15 -34.70 -24.84
CA VAL A 796 -15.69 -34.85 -26.21
C VAL A 796 -15.00 -35.96 -27.03
N GLY A 797 -15.72 -36.98 -27.53
CA GLY A 797 -15.12 -38.02 -28.39
C GLY A 797 -14.71 -37.53 -29.80
N GLY A 798 -13.53 -37.95 -30.30
CA GLY A 798 -12.89 -37.39 -31.51
C GLY A 798 -13.66 -37.45 -32.83
N PHE A 799 -14.58 -38.41 -33.01
CA PHE A 799 -15.43 -38.49 -34.21
C PHE A 799 -16.56 -37.44 -34.21
N ARG A 800 -17.12 -37.10 -33.04
CA ARG A 800 -18.24 -36.15 -32.91
C ARG A 800 -17.82 -34.69 -33.10
N VAL A 801 -16.60 -34.34 -32.72
CA VAL A 801 -16.04 -32.97 -32.89
C VAL A 801 -15.99 -32.56 -34.36
N ARG A 802 -15.52 -33.45 -35.26
CA ARG A 802 -15.43 -33.14 -36.70
C ARG A 802 -16.79 -32.86 -37.33
N THR A 803 -17.85 -33.52 -36.85
CA THR A 803 -19.22 -33.27 -37.33
C THR A 803 -19.73 -31.92 -36.83
N LEU A 804 -19.51 -31.60 -35.55
CA LEU A 804 -19.87 -30.31 -34.94
C LEU A 804 -19.12 -29.14 -35.59
N GLU A 805 -17.82 -29.31 -35.85
CA GLU A 805 -16.97 -28.33 -36.50
C GLU A 805 -17.45 -28.01 -37.93
N LYS A 806 -17.81 -29.04 -38.72
CA LYS A 806 -18.40 -28.83 -40.06
C LYS A 806 -19.73 -28.08 -40.00
N THR A 807 -20.59 -28.42 -39.05
CA THR A 807 -21.89 -27.73 -38.89
C THR A 807 -21.70 -26.29 -38.43
N TYR A 808 -20.79 -26.03 -37.48
CA TYR A 808 -20.45 -24.69 -37.00
C TYR A 808 -19.86 -23.82 -38.12
N ASN A 809 -18.88 -24.33 -38.88
CA ASN A 809 -18.26 -23.60 -39.97
C ASN A 809 -19.27 -23.29 -41.10
N GLY A 810 -20.20 -24.21 -41.39
CA GLY A 810 -21.29 -23.99 -42.35
C GLY A 810 -22.26 -22.91 -41.91
N LEU A 811 -22.59 -22.83 -40.62
CA LEU A 811 -23.48 -21.81 -40.06
C LEU A 811 -22.75 -20.45 -39.92
N SER A 812 -21.52 -20.43 -39.43
CA SER A 812 -20.71 -19.22 -39.24
C SER A 812 -20.52 -18.43 -40.54
N SER A 813 -20.29 -19.14 -41.64
CA SER A 813 -20.19 -18.55 -42.99
C SER A 813 -21.54 -18.04 -43.52
N HIS A 814 -22.65 -18.71 -43.22
CA HIS A 814 -24.00 -18.25 -43.59
C HIS A 814 -24.42 -16.97 -42.85
N PHE A 815 -23.97 -16.81 -41.60
CA PHE A 815 -24.35 -15.70 -40.73
C PHE A 815 -23.31 -14.58 -40.64
N ASN A 816 -22.22 -14.66 -41.40
CA ASN A 816 -21.13 -13.67 -41.45
C ASN A 816 -20.61 -13.26 -40.05
N LEU A 817 -20.45 -14.25 -39.16
CA LEU A 817 -20.12 -14.03 -37.75
C LEU A 817 -18.70 -13.49 -37.52
N SER A 818 -17.79 -13.67 -38.49
CA SER A 818 -16.39 -13.21 -38.42
C SER A 818 -16.20 -11.72 -38.74
N GLY A 819 -17.12 -11.07 -39.45
CA GLY A 819 -16.95 -9.69 -39.93
C GLY A 819 -17.08 -8.58 -38.88
N LYS A 820 -17.48 -8.89 -37.63
CA LYS A 820 -17.64 -7.91 -36.54
C LYS A 820 -16.35 -7.68 -35.72
N GLY A 821 -15.42 -8.63 -35.69
CA GLY A 821 -14.16 -8.52 -34.95
C GLY A 821 -13.23 -7.43 -35.49
N ASP A 822 -13.24 -7.21 -36.81
CA ASP A 822 -12.34 -6.27 -37.51
C ASP A 822 -12.47 -4.81 -37.06
N PHE A 823 -13.64 -4.38 -36.57
CA PHE A 823 -13.81 -3.03 -36.02
C PHE A 823 -13.19 -2.90 -34.63
N ARG A 824 -13.46 -3.88 -33.75
CA ARG A 824 -13.09 -3.85 -32.33
C ARG A 824 -11.60 -4.11 -32.12
N GLN A 825 -10.96 -4.88 -33.00
CA GLN A 825 -9.50 -5.11 -33.01
C GLN A 825 -8.67 -3.82 -32.97
N LYS A 826 -9.19 -2.72 -33.53
CA LYS A 826 -8.53 -1.41 -33.56
C LYS A 826 -8.41 -0.74 -32.19
N PHE A 827 -9.11 -1.26 -31.18
CA PHE A 827 -9.12 -0.76 -29.81
C PHE A 827 -8.34 -1.65 -28.84
N GLY A 828 -7.40 -2.46 -29.34
CA GLY A 828 -6.48 -3.25 -28.50
C GLY A 828 -7.14 -4.38 -27.72
N ILE A 829 -8.17 -5.02 -28.31
CA ILE A 829 -8.84 -6.15 -27.68
C ILE A 829 -7.98 -7.42 -27.73
N HIS A 830 -8.16 -8.28 -26.73
CA HIS A 830 -7.68 -9.65 -26.70
C HIS A 830 -8.86 -10.61 -26.44
N PRO A 831 -8.90 -11.77 -27.11
CA PRO A 831 -9.97 -12.73 -26.91
C PRO A 831 -9.75 -13.54 -25.63
N GLU A 832 -10.74 -13.55 -24.73
CA GLU A 832 -10.81 -14.49 -23.61
C GLU A 832 -11.75 -15.66 -23.98
N PRO A 833 -11.28 -16.92 -23.97
CA PRO A 833 -12.12 -18.06 -24.35
C PRO A 833 -13.38 -18.21 -23.48
N MET A 834 -14.52 -18.45 -24.12
CA MET A 834 -15.76 -18.86 -23.47
C MET A 834 -16.21 -20.25 -23.90
N TYR A 835 -16.95 -20.91 -23.02
CA TYR A 835 -17.28 -22.31 -23.15
C TYR A 835 -18.76 -22.53 -23.49
N ILE A 836 -19.03 -23.60 -24.24
CA ILE A 836 -20.35 -24.19 -24.42
C ILE A 836 -20.32 -25.58 -23.80
N CYS A 837 -21.15 -25.80 -22.79
CA CYS A 837 -21.24 -27.03 -22.04
C CYS A 837 -22.60 -27.71 -22.23
N TYR A 838 -22.58 -29.04 -22.36
CA TYR A 838 -23.79 -29.82 -22.57
C TYR A 838 -23.67 -31.23 -21.98
N PRO A 839 -24.77 -31.82 -21.47
CA PRO A 839 -24.76 -33.18 -20.94
C PRO A 839 -24.57 -34.20 -22.06
N LYS A 840 -24.25 -35.45 -21.70
CA LYS A 840 -24.06 -36.55 -22.66
C LYS A 840 -25.29 -36.74 -23.56
N GLY A 841 -25.12 -36.51 -24.87
CA GLY A 841 -26.22 -36.57 -25.85
C GLY A 841 -27.03 -35.28 -25.99
N GLY A 842 -26.61 -34.20 -25.32
CA GLY A 842 -27.27 -32.88 -25.31
C GLY A 842 -27.01 -32.01 -26.54
N LEU A 843 -25.83 -32.09 -27.17
CA LEU A 843 -25.49 -31.27 -28.35
C LEU A 843 -25.39 -32.11 -29.63
N GLY A 844 -26.52 -32.27 -30.32
CA GLY A 844 -26.61 -32.72 -31.72
C GLY A 844 -27.10 -31.58 -32.62
N VAL A 845 -27.46 -31.87 -33.88
CA VAL A 845 -27.96 -30.86 -34.85
C VAL A 845 -29.10 -30.02 -34.27
N LYS A 846 -30.09 -30.67 -33.62
CA LYS A 846 -31.21 -29.99 -32.96
C LYS A 846 -30.80 -29.06 -31.81
N GLY A 847 -29.69 -29.35 -31.12
CA GLY A 847 -29.17 -28.49 -30.05
C GLY A 847 -28.52 -27.23 -30.63
N ILE A 848 -27.78 -27.36 -31.73
CA ILE A 848 -27.22 -26.22 -32.46
C ILE A 848 -28.34 -25.35 -33.04
N GLU A 849 -29.36 -25.97 -33.63
CA GLU A 849 -30.57 -25.26 -34.11
C GLU A 849 -31.27 -24.51 -32.97
N ALA A 850 -31.30 -25.08 -31.75
CA ALA A 850 -31.87 -24.41 -30.58
C ALA A 850 -31.03 -23.20 -30.13
N ILE A 851 -29.69 -23.31 -30.10
CA ILE A 851 -28.79 -22.18 -29.80
C ILE A 851 -28.99 -21.07 -30.82
N MET A 852 -28.98 -21.42 -32.12
CA MET A 852 -29.17 -20.44 -33.20
C MET A 852 -30.57 -19.81 -33.15
N GLY A 853 -31.59 -20.60 -32.87
CA GLY A 853 -32.96 -20.11 -32.69
C GLY A 853 -33.07 -19.12 -31.53
N ALA A 854 -32.42 -19.41 -30.40
CA ALA A 854 -32.40 -18.51 -29.24
C ALA A 854 -31.73 -17.15 -29.56
N LEU A 855 -30.67 -17.15 -30.38
CA LEU A 855 -29.97 -15.94 -30.84
C LEU A 855 -30.71 -15.14 -31.93
N GLN A 856 -31.69 -15.75 -32.60
CA GLN A 856 -32.49 -15.14 -33.67
C GLN A 856 -33.87 -14.66 -33.22
N MET A 857 -34.27 -14.99 -31.99
CA MET A 857 -35.54 -14.52 -31.44
C MET A 857 -35.58 -12.99 -31.46
N PRO A 858 -36.70 -12.36 -31.87
CA PRO A 858 -36.89 -10.92 -31.71
C PRO A 858 -36.69 -10.52 -30.24
N LYS A 859 -35.89 -9.48 -30.00
CA LYS A 859 -35.53 -8.93 -28.69
C LYS A 859 -36.03 -7.50 -28.58
#